data_AF-A0A2E5GWX4-F1
#
_entry.id   AF-A0A2E5GWX4-F1
#
_cell.length_a   1.000
_cell.length_b   1.000
_cell.length_c   1.000
_cell.angle_alpha   90.00
_cell.angle_beta   90.00
_cell.angle_gamma   90.00
#
_symmetry.space_group_name_H-M   'P 1'
#
loop_
_entity.id
_entity.type
_entity.pdbx_description
1 polymer ?
#
loop_
_entity_poly.entity_id
_entity_poly.type
_entity_poly.pdbx_seq_one_letter_code
_entity_poly.pdbx_strand_id
1 'polypeptide(L)'
;MFHKSVYGNALSFWMIAGALIPRISSAQSPQIIYFPETVVIQEEGRDLITIEEQTKAVLDQLGRDLSVQGLEYKDVVVSNVFLKDTRDFQAMNAIYRTYFDVDAPTRATVQVDLLDPEALIQISAVAAKGPKTIIIPTNLKSPELPYSWGIKVGNTLFISGATSRSPETYQPVPGDVGTQTRRVLGNIGLILDEAGMDFSDLVSCKVFLDDTRDFQAMNAAYIEFMPVDDPPARATVRAGLVNKVFSSEIQCVAEKSDERRMISPTIPTRRRPFSPAIDSGDKLYVAGIVVGAENAIAETQAAMTRIESILSAGSRNLESIENMWIYLTDIRDAVDVLETLRGILGPDIPKPTIIGAPLMGRAKVEIQVVAGNSVGSSEQLQREMASPILDVHVHAHADVPNRSYCAHSGRIGLEFEDGGSTCSSPLLPAQDGEDLMERTLEYLEDNNMYAIAMTQDYSQLEIWAEKSHRILPAIQTGVYDFEENDVAQLVESGKVVAIGELMTQYEGISPDSEIINKVWDLAVSQDLPVGIHMSAPGAQLVDYVAGYGNPILLEPVLKKYPNLRIYLMHAGWPFLEETVSIMRQYPNVYVDISFINWQMPRKLFHHYLERLVDYGFQKRIMFGSDQVWPEAIRIAVENVEAAEFLSEDQKKDIFLENALRFFRIDLDEMVSN
;
A
#
# COMPACT_ATOMS: atom_id res chain seq x y z
N MET A 1 -25.09 43.98 -43.59
CA MET A 1 -25.17 45.20 -42.74
C MET A 1 -26.32 45.02 -41.76
N PHE A 2 -25.99 44.93 -40.47
CA PHE A 2 -26.77 45.27 -39.27
C PHE A 2 -28.28 44.90 -39.11
N HIS A 3 -28.49 43.93 -38.20
CA HIS A 3 -29.18 44.01 -36.89
C HIS A 3 -30.73 43.91 -36.71
N LYS A 4 -31.05 42.96 -35.79
CA LYS A 4 -32.13 42.86 -34.77
C LYS A 4 -33.58 42.67 -35.24
N SER A 5 -34.15 41.46 -35.13
CA SER A 5 -34.74 40.75 -33.97
C SER A 5 -36.11 41.28 -33.54
N VAL A 6 -37.09 40.36 -33.38
CA VAL A 6 -38.05 40.22 -32.26
C VAL A 6 -39.15 39.19 -32.62
N TYR A 7 -39.14 38.08 -31.86
CA TYR A 7 -40.25 37.22 -31.38
C TYR A 7 -41.16 36.43 -32.34
N GLY A 8 -41.32 35.13 -32.03
CA GLY A 8 -42.41 34.28 -32.50
C GLY A 8 -42.40 32.89 -31.85
N ASN A 9 -43.39 32.64 -31.00
CA ASN A 9 -43.71 31.33 -30.39
C ASN A 9 -43.86 30.20 -31.42
N ALA A 10 -43.48 28.97 -31.05
CA ALA A 10 -44.21 27.77 -31.44
C ALA A 10 -43.91 26.61 -30.49
N LEU A 11 -44.95 26.14 -29.82
CA LEU A 11 -45.03 24.82 -29.19
C LEU A 11 -45.02 23.71 -30.26
N SER A 12 -44.62 22.52 -29.79
CA SER A 12 -44.89 21.16 -30.29
C SER A 12 -44.16 20.70 -31.57
N PHE A 13 -43.18 19.81 -31.39
CA PHE A 13 -43.26 18.40 -31.81
C PHE A 13 -42.21 17.56 -31.04
N TRP A 14 -42.63 16.38 -30.60
CA TRP A 14 -41.93 15.47 -29.69
C TRP A 14 -40.77 14.69 -30.34
N MET A 15 -39.93 14.15 -29.44
CA MET A 15 -39.23 12.85 -29.49
C MET A 15 -37.74 12.81 -29.89
N ILE A 16 -36.97 12.18 -29.00
CA ILE A 16 -35.59 11.64 -29.11
C ILE A 16 -34.46 12.65 -28.85
N ALA A 17 -34.15 12.85 -27.56
CA ALA A 17 -32.78 13.04 -27.07
C ALA A 17 -32.76 12.86 -25.55
N GLY A 18 -32.77 11.60 -25.11
CA GLY A 18 -32.29 11.24 -23.77
C GLY A 18 -30.77 11.36 -23.76
N ALA A 19 -30.25 12.59 -23.74
CA ALA A 19 -28.87 12.83 -23.40
C ALA A 19 -28.77 12.75 -21.88
N LEU A 20 -28.36 11.57 -21.40
CA LEU A 20 -27.69 11.41 -20.11
C LEU A 20 -26.59 12.46 -20.03
N ILE A 21 -26.86 13.56 -19.34
CA ILE A 21 -25.80 14.38 -18.76
C ILE A 21 -25.17 13.45 -17.73
N PRO A 22 -23.91 13.01 -17.88
CA PRO A 22 -23.27 12.27 -16.82
C PRO A 22 -23.26 13.19 -15.59
N ARG A 23 -23.92 12.74 -14.51
CA ARG A 23 -23.71 13.32 -13.19
C ARG A 23 -22.22 13.13 -12.91
N ILE A 24 -21.44 14.20 -13.06
CA ILE A 24 -20.12 14.28 -12.45
C ILE A 24 -20.40 14.35 -10.94
N SER A 25 -20.44 13.19 -10.31
CA SER A 25 -20.56 13.02 -8.87
C SER A 25 -19.48 12.03 -8.44
N SER A 26 -18.26 12.52 -8.35
CA SER A 26 -17.30 12.12 -7.34
C SER A 26 -16.26 13.23 -7.26
N ALA A 27 -16.46 14.16 -6.33
CA ALA A 27 -15.30 14.83 -5.78
C ALA A 27 -14.50 13.70 -5.13
N GLN A 28 -13.30 13.40 -5.65
CA GLN A 28 -12.43 12.39 -5.05
C GLN A 28 -12.32 12.70 -3.54
N SER A 29 -12.75 11.76 -2.70
CA SER A 29 -12.56 11.89 -1.26
C SER A 29 -11.08 12.04 -0.97
N PRO A 30 -10.70 12.95 -0.05
CA PRO A 30 -9.30 13.23 0.23
C PRO A 30 -8.57 11.95 0.65
N GLN A 31 -7.35 11.74 0.14
CA GLN A 31 -6.52 10.62 0.57
C GLN A 31 -6.13 10.83 2.04
N ILE A 32 -6.75 10.05 2.93
CA ILE A 32 -6.46 10.03 4.37
C ILE A 32 -5.41 8.96 4.63
N ILE A 33 -4.33 9.34 5.31
CA ILE A 33 -3.20 8.45 5.65
C ILE A 33 -3.06 8.38 7.16
N TYR A 34 -2.96 7.16 7.69
CA TYR A 34 -2.89 6.89 9.12
C TYR A 34 -1.45 6.61 9.56
N PHE A 35 -1.03 7.27 10.64
CA PHE A 35 0.24 7.04 11.32
C PHE A 35 -0.09 6.52 12.73
N PRO A 36 -0.31 5.21 12.88
CA PRO A 36 -0.99 4.63 14.02
C PRO A 36 -0.20 4.72 15.32
N GLU A 37 1.13 4.66 15.25
CA GLU A 37 1.98 4.73 16.44
C GLU A 37 3.41 5.15 16.10
N THR A 38 3.84 6.27 16.69
CA THR A 38 5.22 6.74 16.71
C THR A 38 5.70 6.86 18.16
N VAL A 39 6.73 6.08 18.49
CA VAL A 39 7.41 6.04 19.80
C VAL A 39 8.91 6.01 19.53
N VAL A 40 9.67 6.82 20.25
CA VAL A 40 11.14 6.85 20.15
C VAL A 40 11.71 7.02 21.56
N ILE A 41 12.38 5.98 22.05
CA ILE A 41 13.01 5.96 23.38
C ILE A 41 14.53 6.06 23.34
N GLN A 42 15.12 5.92 22.14
CA GLN A 42 16.57 5.96 21.92
C GLN A 42 16.87 6.71 20.63
N GLU A 43 17.98 7.47 20.63
CA GLU A 43 18.50 8.15 19.45
C GLU A 43 20.03 8.01 19.42
N GLU A 44 20.61 7.59 18.30
CA GLU A 44 22.06 7.37 18.13
C GLU A 44 22.69 6.48 19.22
N GLY A 45 21.94 5.48 19.69
CA GLY A 45 22.38 4.55 20.75
C GLY A 45 22.34 5.13 22.17
N ARG A 46 21.74 6.31 22.37
CA ARG A 46 21.52 6.96 23.67
C ARG A 46 20.05 6.90 24.08
N ASP A 47 19.80 6.51 25.32
CA ASP A 47 18.46 6.58 25.92
C ASP A 47 17.97 8.03 26.05
N LEU A 48 16.73 8.26 25.65
CA LEU A 48 16.00 9.51 25.81
C LEU A 48 15.17 9.43 27.08
N ILE A 49 15.56 10.19 28.10
CA ILE A 49 15.03 10.03 29.47
C ILE A 49 14.06 11.13 29.89
N THR A 50 14.00 12.23 29.13
CA THR A 50 13.09 13.35 29.39
C THR A 50 11.93 13.38 28.41
N ILE A 51 10.81 13.95 28.83
CA ILE A 51 9.66 14.13 27.94
C ILE A 51 10.01 15.05 26.77
N GLU A 52 10.82 16.08 26.96
CA GLU A 52 11.22 16.99 25.89
C GLU A 52 12.02 16.26 24.80
N GLU A 53 12.98 15.42 25.20
CA GLU A 53 13.76 14.60 24.27
C GLU A 53 12.89 13.61 23.50
N GLN A 54 12.06 12.82 24.20
CA GLN A 54 11.18 11.86 23.53
C GLN A 54 10.12 12.54 22.66
N THR A 55 9.55 13.67 23.09
CA THR A 55 8.59 14.45 22.28
C THR A 55 9.24 14.92 20.98
N LYS A 56 10.47 15.45 21.06
CA LYS A 56 11.22 15.89 19.89
C LYS A 56 11.49 14.71 18.94
N ALA A 57 12.01 13.61 19.47
CA ALA A 57 12.37 12.44 18.67
C ALA A 57 11.15 11.77 18.01
N VAL A 58 10.02 11.67 18.73
CA VAL A 58 8.74 11.19 18.18
C VAL A 58 8.25 12.09 17.06
N LEU A 59 8.29 13.42 17.24
CA LEU A 59 7.87 14.35 16.19
C LEU A 59 8.81 14.33 14.98
N ASP A 60 10.13 14.23 15.18
CA ASP A 60 11.10 14.08 14.08
C ASP A 60 10.88 12.78 13.29
N GLN A 61 10.59 11.67 13.97
CA GLN A 61 10.25 10.41 13.31
C GLN A 61 8.95 10.55 12.51
N LEU A 62 7.91 11.15 13.09
CA LEU A 62 6.67 11.44 12.37
C LEU A 62 6.94 12.29 11.11
N GLY A 63 7.84 13.27 11.19
CA GLY A 63 8.23 14.08 10.03
C GLY A 63 8.89 13.28 8.91
N ARG A 64 9.74 12.31 9.27
CA ARG A 64 10.33 11.36 8.30
C ARG A 64 9.26 10.48 7.67
N ASP A 65 8.36 9.93 8.48
CA ASP A 65 7.26 9.06 8.03
C ASP A 65 6.31 9.81 7.08
N LEU A 66 5.99 11.07 7.40
CA LEU A 66 5.23 11.97 6.53
C LEU A 66 5.96 12.21 5.20
N SER A 67 7.26 12.49 5.25
CA SER A 67 8.07 12.79 4.06
C SER A 67 8.11 11.62 3.07
N VAL A 68 8.18 10.38 3.56
CA VAL A 68 8.11 9.16 2.72
C VAL A 68 6.79 9.09 1.94
N GLN A 69 5.71 9.66 2.47
CA GLN A 69 4.38 9.71 1.84
C GLN A 69 4.15 10.99 1.02
N GLY A 70 5.17 11.84 0.86
CA GLY A 70 5.07 13.15 0.21
C GLY A 70 4.23 14.16 1.00
N LEU A 71 4.20 14.03 2.33
CA LEU A 71 3.46 14.89 3.25
C LEU A 71 4.39 15.71 4.16
N GLU A 72 3.86 16.79 4.71
CA GLU A 72 4.51 17.66 5.69
C GLU A 72 3.66 17.76 6.98
N TYR A 73 4.21 18.36 8.05
CA TYR A 73 3.44 18.58 9.30
C TYR A 73 2.14 19.36 9.09
N LYS A 74 2.10 20.27 8.11
CA LYS A 74 0.88 21.02 7.76
C LYS A 74 -0.24 20.11 7.24
N ASP A 75 0.07 18.91 6.76
CA ASP A 75 -0.93 17.98 6.24
C ASP A 75 -1.52 17.09 7.35
N VAL A 76 -0.97 17.15 8.57
CA VAL A 76 -1.50 16.46 9.75
C VAL A 76 -2.80 17.16 10.18
N VAL A 77 -3.88 16.37 10.26
CA VAL A 77 -5.23 16.83 10.62
C VAL A 77 -5.68 16.33 11.99
N VAL A 78 -5.14 15.20 12.45
CA VAL A 78 -5.36 14.67 13.81
C VAL A 78 -4.02 14.30 14.43
N SER A 79 -3.86 14.62 15.70
CA SER A 79 -2.75 14.16 16.55
C SER A 79 -3.32 13.69 17.88
N ASN A 80 -3.23 12.40 18.18
CA ASN A 80 -3.59 11.84 19.47
C ASN A 80 -2.32 11.64 20.27
N VAL A 81 -2.21 12.37 21.38
CA VAL A 81 -1.03 12.37 22.23
C VAL A 81 -1.34 11.56 23.48
N PHE A 82 -0.57 10.50 23.69
CA PHE A 82 -0.66 9.64 24.86
C PHE A 82 0.54 9.91 25.74
N LEU A 83 0.28 10.31 26.98
CA LEU A 83 1.33 10.56 27.97
C LEU A 83 1.33 9.46 29.03
N LYS A 84 2.51 9.06 29.50
CA LYS A 84 2.62 8.22 30.69
C LYS A 84 2.19 8.97 31.95
N ASP A 85 2.43 10.29 31.98
CA ASP A 85 2.05 11.18 33.08
C ASP A 85 1.53 12.53 32.59
N THR A 86 0.35 12.93 33.05
CA THR A 86 -0.22 14.26 32.73
C THR A 86 0.62 15.44 33.22
N ARG A 87 1.52 15.25 34.20
CA ARG A 87 2.44 16.30 34.67
C ARG A 87 3.40 16.79 33.58
N ASP A 88 3.69 15.94 32.60
CA ASP A 88 4.59 16.24 31.50
C ASP A 88 3.94 17.10 30.40
N PHE A 89 2.64 17.37 30.52
CA PHE A 89 1.86 18.08 29.52
C PHE A 89 2.44 19.44 29.12
N GLN A 90 2.94 20.24 30.07
CA GLN A 90 3.48 21.57 29.76
C GLN A 90 4.83 21.48 29.03
N ALA A 91 5.70 20.57 29.47
CA ALA A 91 7.00 20.32 28.85
C ALA A 91 6.84 19.78 27.42
N MET A 92 5.96 18.78 27.23
CA MET A 92 5.59 18.28 25.91
C MET A 92 5.09 19.41 24.99
N ASN A 93 4.17 20.27 25.48
CA ASN A 93 3.63 21.38 24.68
C ASN A 93 4.68 22.44 24.31
N ALA A 94 5.77 22.57 25.07
CA ALA A 94 6.86 23.48 24.75
C ALA A 94 7.63 23.03 23.50
N ILE A 95 7.76 21.72 23.30
CA ILE A 95 8.35 21.12 22.08
C ILE A 95 7.31 21.02 20.97
N TYR A 96 6.12 20.49 21.24
CA TYR A 96 5.09 20.25 20.22
C TYR A 96 4.78 21.49 19.37
N ARG A 97 4.73 22.68 19.99
CA ARG A 97 4.47 23.95 19.28
C ARG A 97 5.55 24.36 18.28
N THR A 98 6.76 23.79 18.35
CA THR A 98 7.82 24.10 17.38
C THR A 98 7.63 23.35 16.07
N TYR A 99 6.78 22.32 16.06
CA TYR A 99 6.42 21.53 14.88
C TYR A 99 5.05 21.96 14.31
N PHE A 100 4.15 22.40 15.18
CA PHE A 100 2.80 22.84 14.84
C PHE A 100 2.56 24.27 15.36
N ASP A 101 3.14 25.24 14.66
CA ASP A 101 3.07 26.67 15.00
C ASP A 101 1.90 27.40 14.33
N VAL A 102 1.52 26.96 13.14
CA VAL A 102 0.37 27.46 12.35
C VAL A 102 -0.52 26.29 11.96
N ASP A 103 -1.84 26.46 12.09
CA ASP A 103 -2.85 25.47 11.67
C ASP A 103 -2.62 24.07 12.25
N ALA A 104 -2.27 24.03 13.54
CA ALA A 104 -2.01 22.81 14.31
C ALA A 104 -3.17 21.81 14.19
N PRO A 105 -2.90 20.49 14.22
CA PRO A 105 -3.92 19.47 14.03
C PRO A 105 -5.00 19.52 15.12
N THR A 106 -6.13 18.87 14.87
CA THR A 106 -7.04 18.53 15.97
C THR A 106 -6.32 17.58 16.93
N ARG A 107 -6.59 17.71 18.23
CA ARG A 107 -5.81 17.00 19.24
C ARG A 107 -6.65 16.46 20.38
N ALA A 108 -6.33 15.25 20.82
CA ALA A 108 -6.70 14.74 22.13
C ALA A 108 -5.40 14.44 22.89
N THR A 109 -5.36 14.75 24.19
CA THR A 109 -4.19 14.44 25.03
C THR A 109 -4.64 13.79 26.32
N VAL A 110 -4.26 12.53 26.51
CA VAL A 110 -4.70 11.73 27.66
C VAL A 110 -3.55 10.93 28.24
N GLN A 111 -3.67 10.58 29.52
CA GLN A 111 -2.75 9.69 30.20
C GLN A 111 -3.26 8.24 30.15
N VAL A 112 -2.38 7.35 29.72
CA VAL A 112 -2.62 5.92 29.48
C VAL A 112 -1.33 5.13 29.76
N ASP A 113 -1.43 3.81 29.85
CA ASP A 113 -0.25 2.95 29.85
C ASP A 113 0.25 2.79 28.40
N LEU A 114 1.56 2.91 28.20
CA LEU A 114 2.21 2.82 26.89
C LEU A 114 2.82 1.44 26.69
N LEU A 115 2.92 1.00 25.43
CA LEU A 115 3.42 -0.32 25.06
C LEU A 115 4.87 -0.53 25.51
N ASP A 116 5.72 0.46 25.25
CA ASP A 116 7.09 0.47 25.74
C ASP A 116 7.14 1.04 27.17
N PRO A 117 7.69 0.31 28.16
CA PRO A 117 7.73 0.75 29.55
C PRO A 117 8.60 2.00 29.77
N GLU A 118 9.58 2.28 28.90
CA GLU A 118 10.47 3.45 28.97
C GLU A 118 9.91 4.65 28.19
N ALA A 119 8.85 4.47 27.41
CA ALA A 119 8.18 5.57 26.75
C ALA A 119 7.47 6.48 27.76
N LEU A 120 7.61 7.79 27.56
CA LEU A 120 6.89 8.85 28.25
C LEU A 120 5.76 9.42 27.39
N ILE A 121 5.89 9.29 26.06
CA ILE A 121 4.95 9.78 25.07
C ILE A 121 4.84 8.82 23.89
N GLN A 122 3.62 8.70 23.37
CA GLN A 122 3.31 8.08 22.09
C GLN A 122 2.39 9.03 21.31
N ILE A 123 2.62 9.15 20.01
CA ILE A 123 1.75 9.92 19.12
C ILE A 123 1.17 9.00 18.05
N SER A 124 -0.15 9.08 17.87
CA SER A 124 -0.85 8.62 16.68
C SER A 124 -1.27 9.85 15.88
N ALA A 125 -1.10 9.83 14.55
CA ALA A 125 -1.46 10.93 13.69
C ALA A 125 -2.31 10.49 12.49
N VAL A 126 -3.09 11.42 11.95
CA VAL A 126 -3.78 11.27 10.67
C VAL A 126 -3.41 12.46 9.83
N ALA A 127 -2.99 12.22 8.59
CA ALA A 127 -2.74 13.24 7.61
C ALA A 127 -3.73 13.12 6.44
N ALA A 128 -3.98 14.22 5.74
CA ALA A 128 -4.85 14.21 4.57
C ALA A 128 -4.23 15.05 3.46
N LYS A 129 -4.23 14.51 2.22
CA LYS A 129 -3.84 15.27 1.04
C LYS A 129 -4.98 16.18 0.58
N GLY A 130 -4.63 17.41 0.20
CA GLY A 130 -5.55 18.38 -0.37
C GLY A 130 -5.87 19.56 0.55
N PRO A 131 -6.74 20.48 0.10
CA PRO A 131 -7.05 21.69 0.85
C PRO A 131 -7.80 21.36 2.14
N LYS A 132 -7.30 21.90 3.26
CA LYS A 132 -7.95 21.83 4.57
C LYS A 132 -8.51 23.20 4.99
N THR A 133 -9.61 23.17 5.74
CA THR A 133 -10.21 24.36 6.36
C THR A 133 -10.16 24.20 7.87
N ILE A 134 -9.54 25.17 8.56
CA ILE A 134 -9.55 25.22 10.02
C ILE A 134 -10.90 25.77 10.48
N ILE A 135 -11.59 25.03 11.34
CA ILE A 135 -12.89 25.42 11.89
C ILE A 135 -12.65 26.18 13.19
N ILE A 136 -13.06 27.44 13.20
CA ILE A 136 -12.93 28.35 14.33
C ILE A 136 -14.34 28.82 14.71
N PRO A 137 -15.03 28.13 15.63
CA PRO A 137 -16.39 28.48 15.97
C PRO A 137 -16.47 29.87 16.59
N THR A 138 -17.34 30.72 16.05
CA THR A 138 -17.46 32.13 16.46
C THR A 138 -17.63 32.31 17.98
N ASN A 139 -18.29 31.36 18.64
CA ASN A 139 -18.61 31.41 20.06
C ASN A 139 -17.59 30.67 20.97
N LEU A 140 -16.54 30.08 20.41
CA LEU A 140 -15.49 29.42 21.18
C LEU A 140 -14.19 30.22 21.09
N LYS A 141 -13.60 30.50 22.24
CA LYS A 141 -12.25 31.08 22.29
C LYS A 141 -11.28 30.16 21.55
N SER A 142 -10.45 30.72 20.67
CA SER A 142 -9.36 29.96 20.04
C SER A 142 -8.46 29.33 21.10
N PRO A 143 -7.99 28.10 20.90
CA PRO A 143 -7.10 27.46 21.84
C PRO A 143 -5.79 28.25 22.03
N GLU A 144 -5.34 28.37 23.28
CA GLU A 144 -3.99 28.90 23.59
C GLU A 144 -2.89 27.84 23.44
N LEU A 145 -3.30 26.59 23.29
CA LEU A 145 -2.43 25.43 23.07
C LEU A 145 -2.41 25.09 21.57
N PRO A 146 -1.35 24.41 21.07
CA PRO A 146 -1.19 24.11 19.64
C PRO A 146 -2.14 23.00 19.20
N TYR A 147 -3.42 23.34 19.01
CA TYR A 147 -4.43 22.48 18.37
C TYR A 147 -5.56 23.32 17.76
N SER A 148 -6.25 22.74 16.78
CA SER A 148 -7.47 23.31 16.17
C SER A 148 -8.74 22.66 16.72
N TRP A 149 -9.84 23.43 16.85
CA TRP A 149 -11.14 22.87 17.30
C TRP A 149 -11.67 21.82 16.32
N GLY A 150 -11.60 22.13 15.02
CA GLY A 150 -11.90 21.19 13.96
C GLY A 150 -11.07 21.48 12.73
N ILE A 151 -10.84 20.46 11.91
CA ILE A 151 -10.21 20.58 10.61
C ILE A 151 -11.08 19.82 9.61
N LYS A 152 -11.54 20.52 8.58
CA LYS A 152 -12.36 19.95 7.51
C LYS A 152 -11.51 19.73 6.26
N VAL A 153 -11.57 18.52 5.72
CA VAL A 153 -10.96 18.16 4.44
C VAL A 153 -12.03 17.48 3.59
N GLY A 154 -12.36 18.07 2.44
CA GLY A 154 -13.50 17.62 1.63
C GLY A 154 -14.80 17.56 2.47
N ASN A 155 -15.40 16.37 2.52
CA ASN A 155 -16.64 16.12 3.27
C ASN A 155 -16.41 15.65 4.71
N THR A 156 -15.16 15.42 5.13
CA THR A 156 -14.81 14.90 6.45
C THR A 156 -14.37 16.05 7.37
N LEU A 157 -14.93 16.08 8.57
CA LEU A 157 -14.54 16.98 9.65
C LEU A 157 -13.92 16.16 10.79
N PHE A 158 -12.67 16.45 11.10
CA PHE A 158 -12.02 15.98 12.31
C PHE A 158 -12.27 16.98 13.43
N ILE A 159 -12.66 16.50 14.62
CA ILE A 159 -12.98 17.34 15.79
C ILE A 159 -12.01 17.00 16.91
N SER A 160 -11.43 18.02 17.55
CA SER A 160 -10.53 17.86 18.69
C SER A 160 -11.21 17.21 19.89
N GLY A 161 -10.42 16.67 20.83
CA GLY A 161 -10.93 16.27 22.13
C GLY A 161 -11.59 17.46 22.84
N ALA A 162 -12.92 17.45 22.90
CA ALA A 162 -13.70 18.50 23.52
C ALA A 162 -13.88 18.20 25.01
N THR A 163 -13.69 19.23 25.83
CA THR A 163 -13.88 19.18 27.30
C THR A 163 -15.05 20.08 27.71
N SER A 164 -15.49 19.96 28.96
CA SER A 164 -16.68 20.64 29.50
C SER A 164 -16.44 22.13 29.83
N ARG A 165 -15.62 22.84 29.04
CA ARG A 165 -15.39 24.28 29.22
C ARG A 165 -16.62 25.08 28.80
N SER A 166 -16.94 26.14 29.54
CA SER A 166 -17.91 27.14 29.11
C SER A 166 -17.35 27.94 27.93
N PRO A 167 -18.12 28.11 26.84
CA PRO A 167 -17.76 29.01 25.74
C PRO A 167 -17.51 30.46 26.19
N GLU A 168 -18.23 30.91 27.23
CA GLU A 168 -18.22 32.31 27.70
C GLU A 168 -17.01 32.62 28.59
N THR A 169 -16.67 31.71 29.51
CA THR A 169 -15.62 31.93 30.53
C THR A 169 -14.34 31.16 30.27
N TYR A 170 -14.37 30.19 29.35
CA TYR A 170 -13.32 29.22 29.09
C TYR A 170 -12.90 28.39 30.31
N GLN A 171 -13.69 28.41 31.39
CA GLN A 171 -13.50 27.61 32.60
C GLN A 171 -14.31 26.32 32.53
N PRO A 172 -13.87 25.23 33.19
CA PRO A 172 -14.67 24.03 33.35
C PRO A 172 -16.04 24.34 33.98
N VAL A 173 -17.11 23.77 33.44
CA VAL A 173 -18.43 23.88 34.10
C VAL A 173 -18.46 22.97 35.33
N PRO A 174 -18.97 23.45 36.48
CA PRO A 174 -19.15 22.60 37.64
C PRO A 174 -20.32 21.64 37.42
N GLY A 175 -20.28 20.48 38.05
CA GLY A 175 -21.37 19.51 38.04
C GLY A 175 -20.90 18.08 37.94
N ASP A 176 -21.87 17.17 37.88
CA ASP A 176 -21.65 15.75 37.65
C ASP A 176 -21.25 15.46 36.19
N VAL A 177 -20.87 14.20 35.93
CA VAL A 177 -20.51 13.74 34.59
C VAL A 177 -21.60 14.02 33.55
N GLY A 178 -22.88 13.95 33.93
CA GLY A 178 -23.98 14.23 33.02
C GLY A 178 -24.00 15.69 32.58
N THR A 179 -23.84 16.61 33.52
CA THR A 179 -23.73 18.06 33.25
C THR A 179 -22.52 18.36 32.36
N GLN A 180 -21.37 17.77 32.69
CA GLN A 180 -20.14 17.96 31.92
C GLN A 180 -20.26 17.37 30.51
N THR A 181 -20.84 16.18 30.36
CA THR A 181 -21.06 15.52 29.05
C THR A 181 -21.96 16.36 28.15
N ARG A 182 -23.06 16.92 28.67
CA ARG A 182 -23.93 17.83 27.91
C ARG A 182 -23.17 19.06 27.44
N ARG A 183 -22.25 19.58 28.25
CA ARG A 183 -21.42 20.73 27.86
C ARG A 183 -20.38 20.36 26.80
N VAL A 184 -19.73 19.20 26.93
CA VAL A 184 -18.81 18.66 25.92
C VAL A 184 -19.52 18.54 24.58
N LEU A 185 -20.69 17.89 24.55
CA LEU A 185 -21.47 17.72 23.32
C LEU A 185 -21.98 19.05 22.78
N GLY A 186 -22.43 19.96 23.64
CA GLY A 186 -22.78 21.31 23.21
C GLY A 186 -21.61 22.08 22.59
N ASN A 187 -20.36 21.83 23.00
CA ASN A 187 -19.17 22.43 22.37
C ASN A 187 -18.88 21.77 21.02
N ILE A 188 -19.05 20.45 20.90
CA ILE A 188 -18.99 19.73 19.63
C ILE A 188 -20.04 20.26 18.65
N GLY A 189 -21.27 20.52 19.12
CA GLY A 189 -22.34 21.12 18.32
C GLY A 189 -21.94 22.47 17.71
N LEU A 190 -21.27 23.34 18.48
CA LEU A 190 -20.75 24.61 17.93
C LEU A 190 -19.70 24.41 16.83
N ILE A 191 -18.89 23.35 16.92
CA ILE A 191 -17.88 23.02 15.90
C ILE A 191 -18.55 22.47 14.63
N LEU A 192 -19.55 21.60 14.80
CA LEU A 192 -20.35 21.06 13.70
C LEU A 192 -21.09 22.20 12.97
N ASP A 193 -21.77 23.08 13.71
CA ASP A 193 -22.53 24.21 13.15
C ASP A 193 -21.63 25.12 12.30
N GLU A 194 -20.42 25.47 12.79
CA GLU A 194 -19.45 26.29 12.06
C GLU A 194 -18.94 25.59 10.79
N ALA A 195 -18.83 24.26 10.80
CA ALA A 195 -18.48 23.46 9.63
C ALA A 195 -19.64 23.21 8.65
N GLY A 196 -20.85 23.70 8.98
CA GLY A 196 -22.09 23.47 8.26
C GLY A 196 -22.59 22.04 8.36
N MET A 197 -22.36 21.38 9.49
CA MET A 197 -22.70 19.99 9.82
C MET A 197 -23.54 19.93 11.10
N ASP A 198 -24.10 18.77 11.44
CA ASP A 198 -24.80 18.54 12.71
C ASP A 198 -24.50 17.14 13.31
N PHE A 199 -25.16 16.77 14.40
CA PHE A 199 -24.92 15.48 15.08
C PHE A 199 -25.25 14.25 14.23
N SER A 200 -26.08 14.39 13.18
CA SER A 200 -26.36 13.32 12.23
C SER A 200 -25.21 13.05 11.27
N ASP A 201 -24.27 14.00 11.12
CA ASP A 201 -23.05 13.80 10.33
C ASP A 201 -21.97 13.03 11.14
N LEU A 202 -22.11 12.85 12.45
CA LEU A 202 -21.11 12.12 13.25
C LEU A 202 -21.06 10.65 12.82
N VAL A 203 -19.86 10.18 12.45
CA VAL A 203 -19.62 8.78 12.02
C VAL A 203 -18.88 7.97 13.07
N SER A 204 -17.97 8.60 13.83
CA SER A 204 -17.19 7.94 14.87
C SER A 204 -16.86 8.88 16.02
N CYS A 205 -16.94 8.40 17.26
CA CYS A 205 -16.49 9.13 18.45
C CYS A 205 -15.65 8.25 19.39
N LYS A 206 -14.66 8.88 20.02
CA LYS A 206 -13.87 8.30 21.11
C LYS A 206 -14.18 9.06 22.39
N VAL A 207 -14.60 8.34 23.42
CA VAL A 207 -14.90 8.91 24.74
C VAL A 207 -13.83 8.48 25.72
N PHE A 208 -13.11 9.46 26.27
CA PHE A 208 -12.18 9.28 27.36
C PHE A 208 -12.85 9.69 28.67
N LEU A 209 -13.06 8.73 29.56
CA LEU A 209 -13.74 8.94 30.84
C LEU A 209 -12.72 8.86 31.99
N ASP A 210 -12.78 9.72 32.99
CA ASP A 210 -11.86 9.61 34.14
C ASP A 210 -12.20 8.42 35.05
N ASP A 211 -13.51 8.13 35.19
CA ASP A 211 -14.04 7.11 36.09
C ASP A 211 -15.06 6.20 35.40
N THR A 212 -14.81 4.89 35.37
CA THR A 212 -15.71 3.91 34.72
C THR A 212 -17.08 3.81 35.40
N ARG A 213 -17.20 4.21 36.68
CA ARG A 213 -18.49 4.20 37.41
C ARG A 213 -19.50 5.19 36.83
N ASP A 214 -19.00 6.22 36.16
CA ASP A 214 -19.80 7.30 35.56
C ASP A 214 -20.34 6.94 34.16
N PHE A 215 -19.98 5.76 33.62
CA PHE A 215 -20.33 5.36 32.26
C PHE A 215 -21.83 5.42 31.96
N GLN A 216 -22.69 5.01 32.91
CA GLN A 216 -24.14 5.03 32.70
C GLN A 216 -24.71 6.46 32.69
N ALA A 217 -24.22 7.33 33.58
CA ALA A 217 -24.64 8.72 33.62
C ALA A 217 -24.14 9.51 32.40
N MET A 218 -22.92 9.23 31.94
CA MET A 218 -22.38 9.74 30.68
C MET A 218 -23.25 9.28 29.50
N ASN A 219 -23.58 7.98 29.40
CA ASN A 219 -24.43 7.46 28.32
C ASN A 219 -25.82 8.13 28.29
N ALA A 220 -26.41 8.36 29.46
CA ALA A 220 -27.71 9.02 29.58
C ALA A 220 -27.68 10.46 29.06
N ALA A 221 -26.60 11.20 29.30
CA ALA A 221 -26.41 12.53 28.73
C ALA A 221 -26.04 12.48 27.24
N TYR A 222 -25.23 11.50 26.83
CA TYR A 222 -24.75 11.35 25.45
C TYR A 222 -25.89 11.12 24.46
N ILE A 223 -26.82 10.22 24.81
CA ILE A 223 -27.93 9.84 23.94
C ILE A 223 -28.94 10.98 23.70
N GLU A 224 -28.90 12.06 24.47
CA GLU A 224 -29.76 13.23 24.26
C GLU A 224 -29.44 13.97 22.95
N PHE A 225 -28.20 13.88 22.47
CA PHE A 225 -27.72 14.60 21.27
C PHE A 225 -27.69 13.75 20.01
N MET A 226 -27.63 12.42 20.15
CA MET A 226 -27.40 11.52 19.02
C MET A 226 -28.68 11.27 18.21
N PRO A 227 -28.57 11.09 16.87
CA PRO A 227 -29.70 10.67 16.06
C PRO A 227 -30.28 9.35 16.58
N VAL A 228 -31.59 9.18 16.41
CA VAL A 228 -32.33 8.04 16.99
C VAL A 228 -32.01 6.74 16.26
N ASP A 229 -31.91 6.81 14.93
CA ASP A 229 -31.86 5.65 14.06
C ASP A 229 -30.42 5.13 13.86
N ASP A 230 -29.45 6.03 13.78
CA ASP A 230 -28.07 5.71 13.42
C ASP A 230 -27.04 6.59 14.18
N PRO A 231 -26.98 6.51 15.52
CA PRO A 231 -25.94 7.21 16.29
C PRO A 231 -24.52 6.80 15.84
N PRO A 232 -23.48 7.64 15.99
CA PRO A 232 -22.11 7.32 15.53
C PRO A 232 -21.58 6.02 16.13
N ALA A 233 -20.64 5.39 15.42
CA ALA A 233 -19.80 4.35 16.01
C ALA A 233 -19.00 4.93 17.18
N ARG A 234 -18.73 4.14 18.23
CA ARG A 234 -18.11 4.66 19.44
C ARG A 234 -17.21 3.67 20.16
N ALA A 235 -16.08 4.16 20.67
CA ALA A 235 -15.26 3.48 21.68
C ALA A 235 -15.29 4.30 22.98
N THR A 236 -15.24 3.63 24.14
CA THR A 236 -15.23 4.33 25.44
C THR A 236 -14.28 3.67 26.42
N VAL A 237 -13.23 4.39 26.79
CA VAL A 237 -12.17 3.88 27.67
C VAL A 237 -11.89 4.82 28.83
N ARG A 238 -11.30 4.29 29.90
CA ARG A 238 -10.86 5.09 31.03
C ARG A 238 -9.48 5.67 30.74
N ALA A 239 -9.32 6.98 30.84
CA ALA A 239 -8.02 7.63 30.66
C ALA A 239 -7.85 8.79 31.65
N GLY A 240 -6.60 9.09 32.01
CA GLY A 240 -6.30 10.26 32.83
C GLY A 240 -6.42 11.54 32.01
N LEU A 241 -7.33 12.43 32.38
CA LEU A 241 -7.49 13.71 31.69
C LEU A 241 -6.48 14.73 32.20
N VAL A 242 -5.94 15.57 31.30
CA VAL A 242 -4.91 16.59 31.62
C VAL A 242 -5.34 17.50 32.77
N ASN A 243 -6.62 17.87 32.82
CA ASN A 243 -7.20 18.58 33.95
C ASN A 243 -8.24 17.69 34.64
N LYS A 244 -7.94 17.30 35.88
CA LYS A 244 -8.76 16.41 36.72
C LYS A 244 -10.14 16.98 37.08
N VAL A 245 -10.42 18.24 36.77
CA VAL A 245 -11.78 18.81 36.91
C VAL A 245 -12.73 18.25 35.86
N PHE A 246 -12.20 17.83 34.70
CA PHE A 246 -13.00 17.22 33.66
C PHE A 246 -13.32 15.76 33.99
N SER A 247 -14.58 15.37 33.79
CA SER A 247 -15.01 13.97 33.94
C SER A 247 -14.90 13.20 32.62
N SER A 248 -14.97 13.89 31.49
CA SER A 248 -14.91 13.29 30.16
C SER A 248 -14.28 14.23 29.12
N GLU A 249 -13.58 13.64 28.16
CA GLU A 249 -13.16 14.27 26.91
C GLU A 249 -13.70 13.45 25.74
N ILE A 250 -14.27 14.09 24.72
CA ILE A 250 -14.85 13.40 23.56
C ILE A 250 -14.24 13.96 22.28
N GLN A 251 -13.65 13.09 21.48
CA GLN A 251 -13.12 13.38 20.15
C GLN A 251 -14.01 12.71 19.11
N CYS A 252 -14.35 13.39 18.02
CA CYS A 252 -15.23 12.82 16.99
C CYS A 252 -14.73 13.09 15.57
N VAL A 253 -15.24 12.28 14.65
CA VAL A 253 -15.17 12.47 13.20
C VAL A 253 -16.59 12.60 12.68
N ALA A 254 -16.83 13.60 11.84
CA ALA A 254 -18.07 13.81 11.13
C ALA A 254 -17.83 13.70 9.62
N GLU A 255 -18.81 13.22 8.87
CA GLU A 255 -18.73 13.12 7.43
C GLU A 255 -20.09 13.42 6.80
N LYS A 256 -20.10 14.32 5.81
CA LYS A 256 -21.28 14.56 4.99
C LYS A 256 -21.40 13.49 3.93
N SER A 257 -22.41 12.63 4.05
CA SER A 257 -22.69 11.59 3.07
C SER A 257 -24.19 11.34 2.94
N ASP A 258 -24.66 11.28 1.68
CA ASP A 258 -26.03 10.86 1.35
C ASP A 258 -26.20 9.32 1.45
N GLU A 259 -25.09 8.58 1.58
CA GLU A 259 -25.05 7.11 1.70
C GLU A 259 -24.96 6.64 3.16
N ARG A 260 -24.93 7.60 4.11
CA ARG A 260 -24.76 7.30 5.53
C ARG A 260 -25.83 6.35 6.05
N ARG A 261 -25.42 5.24 6.66
CA ARG A 261 -26.33 4.27 7.30
C ARG A 261 -25.67 3.48 8.43
N MET A 262 -26.48 3.04 9.38
CA MET A 262 -26.03 2.08 10.39
C MET A 262 -25.90 0.68 9.81
N ILE A 263 -24.75 0.05 10.06
CA ILE A 263 -24.53 -1.39 9.82
C ILE A 263 -24.62 -2.12 11.15
N SER A 264 -25.50 -3.13 11.19
CA SER A 264 -25.67 -3.99 12.35
C SER A 264 -26.02 -5.41 11.92
N PRO A 265 -25.29 -6.44 12.39
CA PRO A 265 -25.63 -7.84 12.15
C PRO A 265 -26.97 -8.26 12.78
N THR A 266 -27.51 -7.46 13.71
CA THR A 266 -28.77 -7.73 14.39
C THR A 266 -29.67 -6.50 14.43
N ILE A 267 -30.99 -6.70 14.32
CA ILE A 267 -31.96 -5.62 14.40
C ILE A 267 -31.98 -5.08 15.85
N PRO A 268 -31.73 -3.78 16.08
CA PRO A 268 -31.81 -3.21 17.42
C PRO A 268 -33.24 -3.25 17.95
N THR A 269 -33.43 -3.74 19.18
CA THR A 269 -34.74 -3.80 19.85
C THR A 269 -34.99 -2.62 20.80
N ARG A 270 -33.98 -1.76 21.00
CA ARG A 270 -34.01 -0.55 21.85
C ARG A 270 -33.08 0.51 21.28
N ARG A 271 -33.36 1.78 21.60
CA ARG A 271 -32.47 2.91 21.28
C ARG A 271 -31.09 2.65 21.90
N ARG A 272 -30.04 2.81 21.11
CA ARG A 272 -28.65 2.65 21.54
C ARG A 272 -27.95 4.01 21.60
N PRO A 273 -26.94 4.18 22.46
CA PRO A 273 -26.13 5.39 22.46
C PRO A 273 -25.08 5.42 21.33
N PHE A 274 -24.88 4.32 20.59
CA PHE A 274 -23.95 4.21 19.47
C PHE A 274 -24.35 3.04 18.55
N SER A 275 -23.90 3.10 17.29
CA SER A 275 -24.09 2.04 16.30
C SER A 275 -22.94 1.02 16.33
N PRO A 276 -23.17 -0.26 15.99
CA PRO A 276 -22.08 -1.22 15.81
C PRO A 276 -21.10 -0.79 14.71
N ALA A 277 -21.62 -0.22 13.62
CA ALA A 277 -20.84 0.52 12.64
C ALA A 277 -21.71 1.57 11.92
N ILE A 278 -21.05 2.61 11.40
CA ILE A 278 -21.63 3.58 10.45
C ILE A 278 -20.88 3.45 9.12
N ASP A 279 -21.63 3.15 8.07
CA ASP A 279 -21.18 3.18 6.68
C ASP A 279 -21.45 4.58 6.14
N SER A 280 -20.42 5.23 5.61
CA SER A 280 -20.50 6.55 4.99
C SER A 280 -20.46 6.48 3.45
N GLY A 281 -20.45 5.27 2.87
CA GLY A 281 -20.15 5.03 1.47
C GLY A 281 -18.67 4.72 1.29
N ASP A 282 -17.79 5.71 1.50
CA ASP A 282 -16.34 5.55 1.31
C ASP A 282 -15.64 4.79 2.45
N LYS A 283 -16.16 4.93 3.67
CA LYS A 283 -15.60 4.32 4.87
C LYS A 283 -16.66 3.66 5.74
N LEU A 284 -16.31 2.52 6.30
CA LEU A 284 -17.05 1.85 7.35
C LEU A 284 -16.34 2.05 8.69
N TYR A 285 -16.98 2.81 9.59
CA TYR A 285 -16.51 3.07 10.94
C TYR A 285 -17.11 2.06 11.89
N VAL A 286 -16.32 1.12 12.40
CA VAL A 286 -16.77 0.12 13.38
C VAL A 286 -16.57 0.67 14.79
N ALA A 287 -17.53 0.41 15.68
CA ALA A 287 -17.44 0.77 17.09
C ALA A 287 -16.39 -0.08 17.83
N GLY A 288 -16.06 0.30 19.07
CA GLY A 288 -15.23 -0.53 19.93
C GLY A 288 -15.93 -1.86 20.22
N ILE A 289 -15.38 -2.95 19.70
CA ILE A 289 -15.90 -4.30 19.87
C ILE A 289 -15.28 -4.92 21.11
N VAL A 290 -16.16 -5.29 22.04
CA VAL A 290 -15.86 -6.00 23.28
C VAL A 290 -16.67 -7.29 23.28
N VAL A 291 -15.99 -8.43 23.42
CA VAL A 291 -16.64 -9.75 23.51
C VAL A 291 -16.05 -10.50 24.70
N GLY A 292 -16.70 -10.36 25.86
CA GLY A 292 -16.16 -10.88 27.12
C GLY A 292 -15.77 -12.36 27.04
N ALA A 293 -14.49 -12.64 27.31
CA ALA A 293 -13.92 -13.98 27.32
C ALA A 293 -12.96 -14.19 28.50
N GLU A 294 -12.40 -15.40 28.60
CA GLU A 294 -11.55 -15.81 29.72
C GLU A 294 -10.20 -15.07 29.76
N ASN A 295 -9.58 -14.79 28.62
CA ASN A 295 -8.28 -14.11 28.47
C ASN A 295 -8.27 -13.19 27.23
N ALA A 296 -7.19 -12.40 27.06
CA ALA A 296 -7.08 -11.42 25.99
C ALA A 296 -7.04 -12.06 24.59
N ILE A 297 -6.42 -13.24 24.44
CA ILE A 297 -6.38 -14.00 23.19
C ILE A 297 -7.79 -14.38 22.74
N ALA A 298 -8.56 -15.04 23.61
CA ALA A 298 -9.92 -15.47 23.29
C ALA A 298 -10.87 -14.27 23.03
N GLU A 299 -10.69 -13.18 23.78
CA GLU A 299 -11.46 -11.95 23.58
C GLU A 299 -11.11 -11.29 22.24
N THR A 300 -9.83 -11.31 21.83
CA THR A 300 -9.37 -10.83 20.52
C THR A 300 -9.95 -11.65 19.37
N GLN A 301 -9.88 -12.98 19.44
CA GLN A 301 -10.47 -13.87 18.42
C GLN A 301 -11.97 -13.63 18.26
N ALA A 302 -12.69 -13.51 19.37
CA ALA A 302 -14.12 -13.27 19.38
C ALA A 302 -14.48 -11.86 18.87
N ALA A 303 -13.69 -10.84 19.23
CA ALA A 303 -13.83 -9.48 18.72
C ALA A 303 -13.60 -9.44 17.20
N MET A 304 -12.56 -10.09 16.69
CA MET A 304 -12.26 -10.15 15.25
C MET A 304 -13.34 -10.89 14.46
N THR A 305 -13.85 -12.01 14.98
CA THR A 305 -15.01 -12.71 14.37
C THR A 305 -16.22 -11.77 14.26
N ARG A 306 -16.45 -10.94 15.28
CA ARG A 306 -17.56 -9.97 15.27
C ARG A 306 -17.30 -8.81 14.31
N ILE A 307 -16.06 -8.33 14.24
CA ILE A 307 -15.61 -7.30 13.28
C ILE A 307 -15.81 -7.81 11.85
N GLU A 308 -15.36 -9.02 11.53
CA GLU A 308 -15.55 -9.65 10.22
C GLU A 308 -17.03 -9.75 9.81
N SER A 309 -17.90 -10.13 10.76
CA SER A 309 -19.35 -10.15 10.54
C SER A 309 -19.94 -8.76 10.27
N ILE A 310 -19.41 -7.72 10.91
CA ILE A 310 -19.84 -6.32 10.69
C ILE A 310 -19.33 -5.82 9.33
N LEU A 311 -18.05 -6.07 9.02
CA LEU A 311 -17.43 -5.74 7.74
C LEU A 311 -18.23 -6.38 6.59
N SER A 312 -18.48 -7.69 6.67
CA SER A 312 -19.29 -8.41 5.68
C SER A 312 -20.68 -7.79 5.48
N ALA A 313 -21.34 -7.37 6.57
CA ALA A 313 -22.64 -6.71 6.51
C ALA A 313 -22.59 -5.31 5.86
N GLY A 314 -21.44 -4.64 5.92
CA GLY A 314 -21.13 -3.40 5.20
C GLY A 314 -20.47 -3.63 3.83
N SER A 315 -20.51 -4.85 3.31
CA SER A 315 -19.88 -5.25 2.04
C SER A 315 -18.35 -5.06 2.01
N ARG A 316 -17.69 -5.35 3.13
CA ARG A 316 -16.22 -5.28 3.34
C ARG A 316 -15.65 -6.60 3.86
N ASN A 317 -14.33 -6.72 3.82
CA ASN A 317 -13.57 -7.85 4.34
C ASN A 317 -12.45 -7.38 5.30
N LEU A 318 -11.70 -8.30 5.89
CA LEU A 318 -10.64 -7.96 6.83
C LEU A 318 -9.47 -7.18 6.18
N GLU A 319 -9.20 -7.38 4.90
CA GLU A 319 -8.16 -6.68 4.13
C GLU A 319 -8.48 -5.19 3.94
N SER A 320 -9.75 -4.83 3.97
CA SER A 320 -10.19 -3.43 3.85
C SER A 320 -9.90 -2.55 5.06
N ILE A 321 -9.37 -3.12 6.16
CA ILE A 321 -9.05 -2.36 7.38
C ILE A 321 -7.91 -1.40 7.08
N GLU A 322 -8.20 -0.10 7.11
CA GLU A 322 -7.20 0.97 6.90
C GLU A 322 -6.54 1.40 8.21
N ASN A 323 -7.25 1.28 9.34
CA ASN A 323 -6.79 1.75 10.63
C ASN A 323 -7.45 0.99 11.79
N MET A 324 -6.65 0.67 12.81
CA MET A 324 -7.07 -0.14 13.95
C MET A 324 -6.61 0.49 15.26
N TRP A 325 -7.52 0.50 16.23
CA TRP A 325 -7.28 0.92 17.61
C TRP A 325 -7.53 -0.26 18.54
N ILE A 326 -6.56 -0.53 19.41
CA ILE A 326 -6.62 -1.60 20.39
C ILE A 326 -6.45 -0.99 21.77
N TYR A 327 -7.45 -1.18 22.62
CA TYR A 327 -7.42 -0.76 24.01
C TYR A 327 -7.29 -1.99 24.89
N LEU A 328 -6.31 -1.98 25.79
CA LEU A 328 -6.00 -3.11 26.66
C LEU A 328 -6.18 -2.74 28.13
N THR A 329 -6.92 -3.54 28.89
CA THR A 329 -6.99 -3.36 30.35
C THR A 329 -5.62 -3.61 31.01
N ASP A 330 -4.82 -4.53 30.46
CA ASP A 330 -3.43 -4.77 30.85
C ASP A 330 -2.55 -4.67 29.60
N ILE A 331 -1.70 -3.64 29.54
CA ILE A 331 -0.85 -3.37 28.35
C ILE A 331 0.11 -4.53 28.04
N ARG A 332 0.41 -5.39 29.01
CA ARG A 332 1.31 -6.55 28.83
C ARG A 332 0.70 -7.63 27.94
N ASP A 333 -0.62 -7.65 27.78
CA ASP A 333 -1.33 -8.57 26.89
C ASP A 333 -1.08 -8.22 25.41
N ALA A 334 -0.45 -7.07 25.09
CA ALA A 334 -0.24 -6.61 23.72
C ALA A 334 0.53 -7.61 22.84
N VAL A 335 1.49 -8.34 23.39
CA VAL A 335 2.27 -9.35 22.65
C VAL A 335 1.34 -10.45 22.15
N ASP A 336 0.57 -11.05 23.05
CA ASP A 336 -0.37 -12.13 22.74
C ASP A 336 -1.48 -11.65 21.78
N VAL A 337 -1.97 -10.42 21.96
CA VAL A 337 -2.98 -9.82 21.08
C VAL A 337 -2.43 -9.60 19.68
N LEU A 338 -1.20 -9.06 19.54
CA LEU A 338 -0.56 -8.85 18.25
C LEU A 338 -0.26 -10.17 17.52
N GLU A 339 0.24 -11.18 18.23
CA GLU A 339 0.45 -12.51 17.65
C GLU A 339 -0.87 -13.14 17.18
N THR A 340 -1.92 -13.02 18.00
CA THR A 340 -3.26 -13.48 17.63
C THR A 340 -3.78 -12.78 16.38
N LEU A 341 -3.62 -11.45 16.30
CA LEU A 341 -4.06 -10.69 15.13
C LEU A 341 -3.25 -11.03 13.87
N ARG A 342 -1.94 -11.24 13.97
CA ARG A 342 -1.12 -11.75 12.83
C ARG A 342 -1.60 -13.10 12.33
N GLY A 343 -2.02 -14.00 13.24
CA GLY A 343 -2.61 -15.28 12.86
C GLY A 343 -3.96 -15.17 12.14
N ILE A 344 -4.70 -14.07 12.34
CA ILE A 344 -6.02 -13.83 11.73
C ILE A 344 -5.90 -13.02 10.43
N LEU A 345 -5.05 -12.00 10.41
CA LEU A 345 -4.94 -11.00 9.34
C LEU A 345 -3.75 -11.24 8.41
N GLY A 346 -2.88 -12.19 8.72
CA GLY A 346 -1.65 -12.44 7.97
C GLY A 346 -0.48 -11.54 8.40
N PRO A 347 0.67 -11.66 7.70
CA PRO A 347 1.89 -10.94 8.04
C PRO A 347 1.77 -9.42 7.83
N ASP A 348 0.92 -8.98 6.90
CA ASP A 348 0.75 -7.58 6.49
C ASP A 348 -0.35 -6.84 7.26
N ILE A 349 -0.53 -7.20 8.53
CA ILE A 349 -1.48 -6.51 9.41
C ILE A 349 -1.19 -4.99 9.48
N PRO A 350 -2.19 -4.12 9.24
CA PRO A 350 -2.05 -2.69 9.47
C PRO A 350 -1.61 -2.44 10.91
N LYS A 351 -0.49 -1.72 11.09
CA LYS A 351 0.03 -1.41 12.42
C LYS A 351 -1.07 -0.76 13.28
N PRO A 352 -1.45 -1.31 14.44
CA PRO A 352 -2.52 -0.73 15.25
C PRO A 352 -2.00 0.39 16.16
N THR A 353 -2.87 1.32 16.53
CA THR A 353 -2.66 2.17 17.70
C THR A 353 -3.02 1.36 18.95
N ILE A 354 -2.03 1.03 19.79
CA ILE A 354 -2.25 0.31 21.05
C ILE A 354 -2.07 1.24 22.23
N ILE A 355 -3.03 1.22 23.17
CA ILE A 355 -2.89 1.89 24.47
C ILE A 355 -3.45 1.03 25.60
N GLY A 356 -2.86 1.13 26.79
CA GLY A 356 -3.37 0.51 27.99
C GLY A 356 -4.33 1.43 28.74
N ALA A 357 -5.56 0.99 28.92
CA ALA A 357 -6.63 1.75 29.54
C ALA A 357 -7.67 0.79 30.15
N PRO A 358 -8.11 1.02 31.41
CA PRO A 358 -9.21 0.24 31.97
C PRO A 358 -10.48 0.36 31.12
N LEU A 359 -11.02 -0.78 30.72
CA LEU A 359 -12.20 -0.87 29.87
C LEU A 359 -13.50 -0.91 30.68
N MET A 360 -14.62 -0.67 30.00
CA MET A 360 -15.92 -0.76 30.65
C MET A 360 -16.26 -2.22 31.00
N GLY A 361 -16.60 -2.47 32.26
CA GLY A 361 -16.96 -3.81 32.73
C GLY A 361 -15.73 -4.67 33.06
N ARG A 362 -15.69 -5.89 32.52
CA ARG A 362 -14.60 -6.88 32.76
C ARG A 362 -13.83 -7.23 31.48
N ALA A 363 -13.94 -6.39 30.46
CA ALA A 363 -13.27 -6.56 29.18
C ALA A 363 -11.75 -6.45 29.35
N LYS A 364 -11.01 -7.25 28.58
CA LYS A 364 -9.55 -7.16 28.51
C LYS A 364 -9.09 -6.44 27.25
N VAL A 365 -9.84 -6.61 26.15
CA VAL A 365 -9.54 -6.03 24.84
C VAL A 365 -10.79 -5.34 24.28
N GLU A 366 -10.63 -4.13 23.78
CA GLU A 366 -11.60 -3.45 22.92
C GLU A 366 -10.91 -3.08 21.60
N ILE A 367 -11.49 -3.50 20.47
CA ILE A 367 -10.92 -3.24 19.14
C ILE A 367 -11.87 -2.36 18.34
N GLN A 368 -11.38 -1.22 17.86
CA GLN A 368 -12.12 -0.32 16.97
C GLN A 368 -11.40 -0.25 15.62
N VAL A 369 -12.14 -0.39 14.51
CA VAL A 369 -11.56 -0.36 13.16
C VAL A 369 -12.24 0.67 12.27
N VAL A 370 -11.47 1.21 11.33
CA VAL A 370 -11.97 1.91 10.15
C VAL A 370 -11.58 1.06 8.95
N ALA A 371 -12.57 0.72 8.14
CA ALA A 371 -12.36 0.05 6.88
C ALA A 371 -12.70 0.98 5.72
N GLY A 372 -11.87 1.00 4.69
CA GLY A 372 -12.13 1.75 3.47
C GLY A 372 -13.03 0.97 2.53
N ASN A 373 -13.19 1.53 1.31
CA ASN A 373 -13.11 0.79 0.04
C ASN A 373 -12.71 -0.69 0.27
N SER A 374 -13.56 -1.73 0.12
CA SER A 374 -13.01 -3.09 0.06
C SER A 374 -11.90 -3.03 -0.99
N VAL A 375 -10.69 -3.43 -0.61
CA VAL A 375 -9.58 -3.60 -1.55
C VAL A 375 -10.15 -4.50 -2.63
N GLY A 376 -10.44 -3.91 -3.80
CA GLY A 376 -11.47 -4.48 -4.68
C GLY A 376 -12.22 -3.51 -5.59
N SER A 377 -12.11 -2.19 -5.40
CA SER A 377 -12.59 -1.28 -6.45
C SER A 377 -11.60 -0.18 -6.78
N SER A 378 -11.20 0.76 -5.92
CA SER A 378 -10.37 1.88 -6.42
C SER A 378 -8.92 1.53 -6.73
N GLU A 379 -8.22 0.77 -5.87
CA GLU A 379 -6.81 0.39 -6.12
C GLU A 379 -6.70 -0.82 -7.04
N GLN A 380 -7.62 -1.79 -6.93
CA GLN A 380 -7.73 -2.88 -7.90
C GLN A 380 -8.20 -2.36 -9.26
N LEU A 381 -9.18 -1.46 -9.36
CA LEU A 381 -9.44 -0.75 -10.63
C LEU A 381 -8.26 0.14 -11.00
N GLN A 382 -7.48 0.75 -10.09
CA GLN A 382 -6.29 1.49 -10.51
C GLN A 382 -5.13 0.60 -10.94
N ARG A 383 -5.03 -0.65 -10.48
CA ARG A 383 -4.04 -1.66 -10.93
C ARG A 383 -4.52 -2.39 -12.19
N GLU A 384 -5.81 -2.74 -12.28
CA GLU A 384 -6.49 -3.24 -13.48
C GLU A 384 -6.62 -2.15 -14.57
N MET A 385 -6.74 -0.87 -14.21
CA MET A 385 -6.67 0.29 -15.12
C MET A 385 -5.26 0.86 -15.26
N ALA A 386 -4.29 0.43 -14.44
CA ALA A 386 -2.88 0.68 -14.73
C ALA A 386 -2.56 -0.08 -16.00
N SER A 387 -1.71 0.50 -16.86
CA SER A 387 -1.24 -0.22 -18.02
C SER A 387 -0.59 -1.52 -17.56
N PRO A 388 -0.96 -2.68 -18.13
CA PRO A 388 -0.42 -3.96 -17.67
C PRO A 388 1.09 -3.99 -17.80
N ILE A 389 1.76 -4.82 -17.01
CA ILE A 389 3.20 -5.07 -17.15
C ILE A 389 3.39 -6.44 -17.83
N LEU A 390 4.26 -6.52 -18.83
CA LEU A 390 4.68 -7.78 -19.44
C LEU A 390 6.11 -8.10 -19.02
N ASP A 391 6.25 -9.06 -18.12
CA ASP A 391 7.53 -9.62 -17.71
C ASP A 391 8.04 -10.63 -18.73
N VAL A 392 9.10 -10.28 -19.46
CA VAL A 392 9.62 -11.11 -20.55
C VAL A 392 10.55 -12.23 -20.07
N HIS A 393 10.80 -12.35 -18.76
CA HIS A 393 11.80 -13.26 -18.21
C HIS A 393 11.38 -13.86 -16.85
N VAL A 394 10.55 -14.91 -16.88
CA VAL A 394 10.09 -15.65 -15.69
C VAL A 394 10.43 -17.13 -15.83
N HIS A 395 11.02 -17.75 -14.80
CA HIS A 395 11.39 -19.18 -14.86
C HIS A 395 10.31 -20.07 -14.25
N ALA A 396 9.73 -20.95 -15.08
CA ALA A 396 8.74 -21.95 -14.69
C ALA A 396 9.40 -23.30 -14.36
N HIS A 397 10.40 -23.28 -13.48
CA HIS A 397 11.14 -24.48 -13.11
C HIS A 397 10.40 -25.31 -12.06
N ALA A 398 10.44 -26.64 -12.21
CA ALA A 398 10.03 -27.57 -11.16
C ALA A 398 11.03 -27.60 -10.00
N ASP A 399 12.33 -27.50 -10.32
CA ASP A 399 13.42 -27.42 -9.36
C ASP A 399 13.67 -25.95 -8.98
N VAL A 400 13.55 -25.66 -7.69
CA VAL A 400 13.71 -24.31 -7.15
C VAL A 400 14.96 -24.21 -6.27
N PRO A 401 15.60 -23.02 -6.17
CA PRO A 401 16.73 -22.82 -5.27
C PRO A 401 16.35 -23.20 -3.84
N ASN A 402 17.26 -23.81 -3.08
CA ASN A 402 17.04 -24.15 -1.68
C ASN A 402 17.71 -23.16 -0.70
N ARG A 403 18.17 -22.02 -1.21
CA ARG A 403 18.89 -20.99 -0.45
C ARG A 403 18.25 -19.63 -0.67
N SER A 404 18.31 -18.79 0.36
CA SER A 404 17.86 -17.41 0.28
C SER A 404 18.88 -16.55 -0.46
N TYR A 405 18.41 -15.47 -1.09
CA TYR A 405 19.24 -14.52 -1.83
C TYR A 405 19.09 -13.11 -1.29
N CYS A 406 20.14 -12.31 -1.31
CA CYS A 406 20.07 -10.91 -0.89
C CYS A 406 20.08 -9.97 -2.08
N ALA A 407 18.90 -9.44 -2.39
CA ALA A 407 18.74 -8.37 -3.36
C ALA A 407 19.64 -7.18 -2.99
N HIS A 408 20.13 -6.46 -4.00
CA HIS A 408 21.01 -5.31 -3.83
C HIS A 408 22.29 -5.58 -3.03
N SER A 409 22.72 -6.84 -2.91
CA SER A 409 23.94 -7.15 -2.18
C SER A 409 25.09 -6.35 -2.82
N GLY A 410 25.75 -5.51 -2.02
CA GLY A 410 26.86 -4.65 -2.47
C GLY A 410 28.10 -5.42 -2.94
N ARG A 411 27.98 -6.72 -3.23
CA ARG A 411 29.02 -7.67 -3.60
C ARG A 411 28.65 -8.30 -4.93
N ILE A 412 29.58 -8.26 -5.88
CA ILE A 412 29.38 -8.79 -7.23
C ILE A 412 29.66 -10.31 -7.20
N GLY A 413 28.62 -11.16 -7.11
CA GLY A 413 28.71 -12.62 -7.15
C GLY A 413 27.44 -13.36 -6.64
N LEU A 414 27.30 -14.67 -6.90
CA LEU A 414 26.32 -15.55 -6.22
C LEU A 414 26.88 -15.91 -4.83
N GLU A 415 26.67 -15.05 -3.84
CA GLU A 415 26.87 -15.43 -2.43
C GLU A 415 25.54 -15.96 -1.89
N PHE A 416 25.44 -17.27 -1.72
CA PHE A 416 24.32 -17.89 -1.02
C PHE A 416 24.62 -17.91 0.49
N GLU A 417 23.69 -17.47 1.34
CA GLU A 417 23.91 -17.51 2.79
C GLU A 417 23.59 -18.91 3.36
N ASP A 418 24.60 -19.59 3.89
CA ASP A 418 24.45 -20.70 4.83
C ASP A 418 24.38 -20.11 6.26
N GLY A 419 23.27 -19.43 6.58
CA GLY A 419 22.92 -18.98 7.93
C GLY A 419 23.93 -18.05 8.63
N GLY A 420 23.86 -16.74 8.40
CA GLY A 420 24.66 -15.78 9.18
C GLY A 420 24.65 -14.29 8.76
N SER A 421 23.59 -13.58 9.16
CA SER A 421 23.63 -12.21 9.75
C SER A 421 24.20 -10.99 8.97
N THR A 422 23.98 -10.79 7.66
CA THR A 422 24.24 -9.46 7.05
C THR A 422 23.10 -8.82 6.25
N CYS A 423 22.03 -9.56 5.99
CA CYS A 423 20.95 -9.16 5.11
C CYS A 423 19.67 -8.87 5.90
N SER A 424 19.19 -7.61 5.88
CA SER A 424 18.01 -7.20 6.63
C SER A 424 16.71 -7.78 6.08
N SER A 425 16.67 -8.17 4.80
CA SER A 425 15.47 -8.68 4.12
C SER A 425 15.85 -9.60 2.94
N PRO A 426 16.19 -10.89 3.20
CA PRO A 426 16.52 -11.83 2.14
C PRO A 426 15.28 -12.28 1.35
N LEU A 427 15.44 -12.56 0.05
CA LEU A 427 14.49 -13.27 -0.78
C LEU A 427 14.46 -14.74 -0.38
N LEU A 428 13.28 -15.25 -0.05
CA LEU A 428 13.11 -16.60 0.45
C LEU A 428 12.83 -17.55 -0.73
N PRO A 429 13.47 -18.73 -0.75
CA PRO A 429 13.18 -19.71 -1.79
C PRO A 429 11.72 -20.17 -1.71
N ALA A 430 11.16 -20.57 -2.86
CA ALA A 430 9.94 -21.35 -2.88
C ALA A 430 10.17 -22.75 -2.26
N GLN A 431 9.11 -23.38 -1.78
CA GLN A 431 9.19 -24.73 -1.21
C GLN A 431 9.49 -25.78 -2.30
N ASP A 432 8.84 -25.63 -3.44
CA ASP A 432 8.97 -26.45 -4.64
C ASP A 432 8.43 -25.66 -5.86
N GLY A 433 8.40 -26.28 -7.04
CA GLY A 433 7.88 -25.66 -8.26
C GLY A 433 6.38 -25.35 -8.23
N GLU A 434 5.58 -26.03 -7.39
CA GLU A 434 4.15 -25.73 -7.25
C GLU A 434 3.96 -24.45 -6.41
N ASP A 435 4.67 -24.33 -5.28
CA ASP A 435 4.71 -23.10 -4.47
C ASP A 435 5.23 -21.90 -5.30
N LEU A 436 6.25 -22.12 -6.13
CA LEU A 436 6.76 -21.10 -7.06
C LEU A 436 5.66 -20.62 -8.02
N MET A 437 4.97 -21.56 -8.65
CA MET A 437 3.90 -21.28 -9.60
C MET A 437 2.75 -20.53 -8.93
N GLU A 438 2.21 -21.03 -7.81
CA GLU A 438 1.05 -20.43 -7.15
C GLU A 438 1.34 -18.99 -6.72
N ARG A 439 2.48 -18.75 -6.07
CA ARG A 439 2.89 -17.42 -5.62
C ARG A 439 3.17 -16.47 -6.79
N THR A 440 3.69 -16.99 -7.90
CA THR A 440 3.92 -16.19 -9.11
C THR A 440 2.58 -15.81 -9.75
N LEU A 441 1.67 -16.76 -9.94
CA LEU A 441 0.35 -16.51 -10.55
C LEU A 441 -0.50 -15.55 -9.71
N GLU A 442 -0.50 -15.70 -8.39
CA GLU A 442 -1.13 -14.77 -7.46
C GLU A 442 -0.56 -13.36 -7.62
N TYR A 443 0.77 -13.23 -7.63
CA TYR A 443 1.42 -11.93 -7.82
C TYR A 443 1.10 -11.29 -9.16
N LEU A 444 1.05 -12.06 -10.26
CA LEU A 444 0.70 -11.56 -11.58
C LEU A 444 -0.76 -11.05 -11.62
N GLU A 445 -1.69 -11.79 -11.00
CA GLU A 445 -3.10 -11.39 -10.91
C GLU A 445 -3.27 -10.08 -10.13
N ASP A 446 -2.69 -10.02 -8.92
CA ASP A 446 -2.82 -8.89 -7.99
C ASP A 446 -2.22 -7.57 -8.50
N ASN A 447 -1.33 -7.66 -9.50
CA ASN A 447 -0.57 -6.52 -10.03
C ASN A 447 -0.83 -6.26 -11.51
N ASN A 448 -1.85 -6.90 -12.11
CA ASN A 448 -2.18 -6.76 -13.54
C ASN A 448 -0.97 -7.00 -14.46
N MET A 449 -0.28 -8.11 -14.23
CA MET A 449 0.91 -8.49 -14.96
C MET A 449 0.66 -9.73 -15.82
N TYR A 450 1.46 -9.84 -16.87
CA TYR A 450 1.57 -10.99 -17.76
C TYR A 450 3.03 -11.43 -17.78
N ALA A 451 3.27 -12.71 -18.05
CA ALA A 451 4.61 -13.25 -18.05
C ALA A 451 4.88 -14.09 -19.29
N ILE A 452 6.05 -13.88 -19.91
CA ILE A 452 6.67 -14.86 -20.79
C ILE A 452 7.44 -15.82 -19.91
N ALA A 453 6.81 -16.95 -19.61
CA ALA A 453 7.38 -17.98 -18.73
C ALA A 453 8.18 -18.98 -19.55
N MET A 454 9.34 -19.38 -19.03
CA MET A 454 10.25 -20.29 -19.73
C MET A 454 10.82 -21.37 -18.81
N THR A 455 11.08 -22.53 -19.41
CA THR A 455 11.75 -23.67 -18.77
C THR A 455 12.17 -24.66 -19.86
N GLN A 456 13.07 -25.59 -19.52
CA GLN A 456 13.48 -26.67 -20.42
C GLN A 456 12.41 -27.78 -20.50
N ASP A 457 11.58 -27.95 -19.47
CA ASP A 457 10.50 -28.94 -19.44
C ASP A 457 9.18 -28.34 -19.94
N TYR A 458 8.90 -28.53 -21.23
CA TYR A 458 7.68 -27.99 -21.84
C TYR A 458 6.39 -28.42 -21.12
N SER A 459 6.35 -29.59 -20.47
CA SER A 459 5.17 -30.05 -19.73
C SER A 459 4.84 -29.15 -18.53
N GLN A 460 5.85 -28.53 -17.90
CA GLN A 460 5.63 -27.56 -16.83
C GLN A 460 4.99 -26.28 -17.36
N LEU A 461 5.36 -25.83 -18.56
CA LEU A 461 4.74 -24.65 -19.17
C LEU A 461 3.28 -24.88 -19.52
N GLU A 462 2.92 -26.08 -19.97
CA GLU A 462 1.51 -26.44 -20.20
C GLU A 462 0.71 -26.32 -18.89
N ILE A 463 1.26 -26.77 -17.76
CA ILE A 463 0.60 -26.65 -16.45
C ILE A 463 0.40 -25.17 -16.07
N TRP A 464 1.42 -24.32 -16.23
CA TRP A 464 1.32 -22.90 -15.91
C TRP A 464 0.29 -22.18 -16.81
N ALA A 465 0.32 -22.44 -18.11
CA ALA A 465 -0.61 -21.86 -19.08
C ALA A 465 -2.05 -22.36 -18.91
N GLU A 466 -2.24 -23.60 -18.48
CA GLU A 466 -3.57 -24.14 -18.13
C GLU A 466 -4.13 -23.49 -16.86
N LYS A 467 -3.27 -23.12 -15.90
CA LYS A 467 -3.69 -22.46 -14.66
C LYS A 467 -3.99 -20.97 -14.84
N SER A 468 -3.33 -20.28 -15.77
CA SER A 468 -3.57 -18.85 -16.02
C SER A 468 -3.31 -18.42 -17.45
N HIS A 469 -4.27 -17.70 -18.02
CA HIS A 469 -4.16 -17.02 -19.32
C HIS A 469 -3.08 -15.92 -19.34
N ARG A 470 -2.60 -15.50 -18.17
CA ARG A 470 -1.52 -14.49 -18.03
C ARG A 470 -0.14 -15.01 -18.41
N ILE A 471 -0.02 -16.33 -18.63
CA ILE A 471 1.23 -16.98 -19.00
C ILE A 471 1.31 -17.18 -20.52
N LEU A 472 2.36 -16.63 -21.11
CA LEU A 472 2.77 -16.83 -22.48
C LEU A 472 3.97 -17.78 -22.51
N PRO A 473 3.80 -19.05 -22.91
CA PRO A 473 4.90 -20.03 -22.87
C PRO A 473 6.04 -19.68 -23.83
N ALA A 474 7.28 -19.83 -23.38
CA ALA A 474 8.47 -19.72 -24.20
C ALA A 474 9.49 -20.81 -23.85
N ILE A 475 10.32 -21.18 -24.81
CA ILE A 475 11.28 -22.29 -24.64
C ILE A 475 12.57 -21.75 -24.05
N GLN A 476 13.07 -22.39 -22.99
CA GLN A 476 14.46 -22.26 -22.56
C GLN A 476 15.23 -23.49 -23.05
N THR A 477 16.37 -23.30 -23.70
CA THR A 477 17.11 -24.41 -24.32
C THR A 477 18.60 -24.12 -24.50
N GLY A 478 19.40 -25.19 -24.45
CA GLY A 478 20.78 -25.19 -24.91
C GLY A 478 20.88 -25.56 -26.39
N VAL A 479 22.04 -25.33 -27.00
CA VAL A 479 22.29 -25.69 -28.41
C VAL A 479 22.38 -27.21 -28.60
N TYR A 480 22.87 -27.95 -27.60
CA TYR A 480 22.96 -29.40 -27.71
C TYR A 480 21.60 -30.08 -27.62
N ASP A 481 20.71 -29.57 -26.76
CA ASP A 481 19.37 -30.12 -26.54
C ASP A 481 18.30 -29.56 -27.50
N PHE A 482 18.68 -28.61 -28.36
CA PHE A 482 17.77 -28.03 -29.34
C PHE A 482 17.43 -29.00 -30.49
N GLU A 483 16.18 -29.43 -30.54
CA GLU A 483 15.59 -30.22 -31.63
C GLU A 483 14.68 -29.36 -32.52
N GLU A 484 15.12 -29.08 -33.74
CA GLU A 484 14.47 -28.13 -34.66
C GLU A 484 13.00 -28.48 -34.95
N ASN A 485 12.70 -29.76 -35.18
CA ASN A 485 11.34 -30.20 -35.52
C ASN A 485 10.37 -30.05 -34.34
N ASP A 486 10.84 -30.24 -33.11
CA ASP A 486 9.99 -30.17 -31.92
C ASP A 486 9.63 -28.71 -31.63
N VAL A 487 10.63 -27.83 -31.69
CA VAL A 487 10.40 -26.38 -31.55
C VAL A 487 9.51 -25.86 -32.68
N ALA A 488 9.77 -26.28 -33.93
CA ALA A 488 8.96 -25.88 -35.07
C ALA A 488 7.47 -26.24 -34.89
N GLN A 489 7.17 -27.43 -34.37
CA GLN A 489 5.79 -27.86 -34.10
C GLN A 489 5.13 -27.07 -32.98
N LEU A 490 5.86 -26.74 -31.91
CA LEU A 490 5.35 -25.90 -30.82
C LEU A 490 5.00 -24.49 -31.33
N VAL A 491 5.84 -23.91 -32.19
CA VAL A 491 5.58 -22.60 -32.78
C VAL A 491 4.38 -22.66 -33.73
N GLU A 492 4.33 -23.63 -34.64
CA GLU A 492 3.23 -23.78 -35.61
C GLU A 492 1.87 -24.04 -34.95
N SER A 493 1.86 -24.70 -33.79
CA SER A 493 0.65 -24.93 -33.00
C SER A 493 0.25 -23.74 -32.10
N GLY A 494 1.02 -22.64 -32.10
CA GLY A 494 0.78 -21.47 -31.26
C GLY A 494 1.03 -21.73 -29.78
N LYS A 495 1.76 -22.80 -29.46
CA LYS A 495 2.01 -23.30 -28.11
C LYS A 495 3.14 -22.58 -27.39
N VAL A 496 3.99 -21.87 -28.13
CA VAL A 496 5.07 -21.02 -27.61
C VAL A 496 5.18 -19.73 -28.41
N VAL A 497 5.58 -18.64 -27.75
CA VAL A 497 5.71 -17.31 -28.38
C VAL A 497 7.16 -16.95 -28.73
N ALA A 498 8.15 -17.64 -28.16
CA ALA A 498 9.57 -17.34 -28.33
C ALA A 498 10.46 -18.53 -27.95
N ILE A 499 11.72 -18.46 -28.37
CA ILE A 499 12.83 -19.04 -27.58
C ILE A 499 13.12 -18.00 -26.51
N GLY A 500 12.57 -18.22 -25.32
CA GLY A 500 12.64 -17.30 -24.19
C GLY A 500 14.07 -17.15 -23.68
N GLU A 501 14.84 -18.23 -23.64
CA GLU A 501 16.24 -18.18 -23.22
C GLU A 501 17.10 -19.22 -23.95
N LEU A 502 18.11 -18.73 -24.66
CA LEU A 502 19.13 -19.55 -25.30
C LEU A 502 20.42 -19.52 -24.48
N MET A 503 20.79 -20.67 -23.92
CA MET A 503 21.82 -20.82 -22.88
C MET A 503 23.23 -21.08 -23.41
N THR A 504 23.61 -20.51 -24.56
CA THR A 504 24.90 -20.80 -25.23
C THR A 504 26.12 -20.58 -24.35
N GLN A 505 26.05 -19.55 -23.48
CA GLN A 505 27.14 -19.19 -22.59
C GLN A 505 27.43 -20.29 -21.55
N TYR A 506 26.41 -21.01 -21.09
CA TYR A 506 26.55 -22.12 -20.13
C TYR A 506 27.14 -23.38 -20.76
N GLU A 507 26.97 -23.56 -22.07
CA GLU A 507 27.51 -24.69 -22.84
C GLU A 507 28.89 -24.41 -23.46
N GLY A 508 29.46 -23.22 -23.23
CA GLY A 508 30.74 -22.84 -23.81
C GLY A 508 30.69 -22.67 -25.33
N ILE A 509 29.55 -22.22 -25.86
CA ILE A 509 29.33 -21.99 -27.28
C ILE A 509 29.25 -20.49 -27.54
N SER A 510 30.11 -20.02 -28.45
CA SER A 510 30.03 -18.64 -28.95
C SER A 510 28.77 -18.46 -29.82
N PRO A 511 28.04 -17.34 -29.72
CA PRO A 511 26.81 -17.12 -30.49
C PRO A 511 27.01 -17.09 -32.01
N ASP A 512 28.23 -16.89 -32.50
CA ASP A 512 28.61 -16.95 -33.92
C ASP A 512 29.09 -18.34 -34.39
N SER A 513 29.06 -19.35 -33.52
CA SER A 513 29.45 -20.71 -33.86
C SER A 513 28.53 -21.32 -34.93
N GLU A 514 29.07 -22.15 -35.83
CA GLU A 514 28.24 -22.76 -36.87
C GLU A 514 27.18 -23.72 -36.30
N ILE A 515 27.43 -24.32 -35.14
CA ILE A 515 26.53 -25.31 -34.50
C ILE A 515 25.19 -24.69 -34.09
N ILE A 516 25.15 -23.38 -33.81
CA ILE A 516 23.92 -22.68 -33.44
C ILE A 516 23.12 -22.19 -34.66
N ASN A 517 23.66 -22.28 -35.88
CA ASN A 517 22.94 -21.85 -37.08
C ASN A 517 21.56 -22.49 -37.23
N LYS A 518 21.37 -23.74 -36.75
CA LYS A 518 20.05 -24.41 -36.73
C LYS A 518 18.99 -23.61 -35.95
N VAL A 519 19.38 -22.96 -34.86
CA VAL A 519 18.49 -22.11 -34.05
C VAL A 519 18.16 -20.83 -34.81
N TRP A 520 19.17 -20.21 -35.42
CA TRP A 520 19.01 -18.98 -36.21
C TRP A 520 18.17 -19.19 -37.47
N ASP A 521 18.39 -20.30 -38.17
CA ASP A 521 17.65 -20.68 -39.37
C ASP A 521 16.17 -20.88 -39.03
N LEU A 522 15.85 -21.62 -37.95
CA LEU A 522 14.48 -21.77 -37.49
C LEU A 522 13.87 -20.42 -37.08
N ALA A 523 14.57 -19.65 -36.24
CA ALA A 523 14.08 -18.38 -35.72
C ALA A 523 13.76 -17.38 -36.84
N VAL A 524 14.57 -17.31 -37.89
CA VAL A 524 14.26 -16.46 -39.05
C VAL A 524 13.15 -17.04 -39.91
N SER A 525 13.11 -18.36 -40.13
CA SER A 525 12.12 -18.98 -41.00
C SER A 525 10.69 -18.89 -40.45
N GLN A 526 10.53 -18.95 -39.12
CA GLN A 526 9.25 -18.85 -38.43
C GLN A 526 9.02 -17.48 -37.80
N ASP A 527 9.94 -16.53 -38.02
CA ASP A 527 9.92 -15.20 -37.38
C ASP A 527 9.75 -15.30 -35.86
N LEU A 528 10.49 -16.20 -35.22
CA LEU A 528 10.44 -16.47 -33.79
C LEU A 528 11.43 -15.55 -33.06
N PRO A 529 10.99 -14.75 -32.07
CA PRO A 529 11.88 -13.98 -31.22
C PRO A 529 12.81 -14.90 -30.40
N VAL A 530 14.05 -14.47 -30.22
CA VAL A 530 15.03 -15.20 -29.40
C VAL A 530 15.60 -14.30 -28.29
N GLY A 531 15.45 -14.74 -27.05
CA GLY A 531 16.21 -14.26 -25.91
C GLY A 531 17.51 -15.02 -25.83
N ILE A 532 18.65 -14.32 -25.86
CA ILE A 532 19.95 -14.94 -25.67
C ILE A 532 20.52 -14.53 -24.32
N HIS A 533 20.88 -15.54 -23.53
CA HIS A 533 21.45 -15.34 -22.21
C HIS A 533 22.83 -14.69 -22.33
N MET A 534 22.92 -13.43 -21.88
CA MET A 534 24.08 -12.54 -22.12
C MET A 534 24.54 -11.88 -20.83
N SER A 535 24.63 -12.64 -19.74
CA SER A 535 25.31 -12.27 -18.49
C SER A 535 25.05 -13.39 -17.48
N ALA A 536 25.98 -13.74 -16.59
CA ALA A 536 25.67 -14.31 -15.26
C ALA A 536 26.95 -14.77 -14.55
N PRO A 537 26.93 -14.92 -13.23
CA PRO A 537 27.92 -15.72 -12.49
C PRO A 537 27.82 -17.22 -12.83
N GLY A 538 28.47 -17.65 -13.91
CA GLY A 538 28.57 -19.08 -14.31
C GLY A 538 29.95 -19.70 -14.13
N ALA A 539 30.94 -18.97 -13.61
CA ALA A 539 32.36 -19.38 -13.59
C ALA A 539 32.65 -20.69 -12.81
N GLN A 540 31.69 -21.21 -12.03
CA GLN A 540 31.82 -22.49 -11.36
C GLN A 540 31.47 -23.70 -12.26
N LEU A 541 30.79 -23.46 -13.38
CA LEU A 541 30.44 -24.48 -14.37
C LEU A 541 31.63 -24.70 -15.31
N VAL A 542 31.94 -25.96 -15.59
CA VAL A 542 33.14 -26.36 -16.34
C VAL A 542 33.16 -25.78 -17.75
N ASP A 543 32.01 -25.76 -18.43
CA ASP A 543 31.90 -25.34 -19.82
C ASP A 543 31.56 -23.85 -19.99
N TYR A 544 31.27 -23.13 -18.90
CA TYR A 544 30.87 -21.73 -18.97
C TYR A 544 32.02 -20.82 -19.42
N VAL A 545 31.76 -19.96 -20.42
CA VAL A 545 32.73 -18.97 -20.92
C VAL A 545 32.14 -17.58 -20.87
N ALA A 546 32.56 -16.77 -19.89
CA ALA A 546 32.09 -15.40 -19.70
C ALA A 546 32.18 -14.54 -20.97
N GLY A 547 33.28 -14.68 -21.73
CA GLY A 547 33.52 -13.93 -22.96
C GLY A 547 32.50 -14.17 -24.07
N TYR A 548 31.81 -15.32 -24.08
CA TYR A 548 30.75 -15.60 -25.05
C TYR A 548 29.44 -14.86 -24.78
N GLY A 549 29.35 -14.17 -23.64
CA GLY A 549 28.29 -13.20 -23.38
C GLY A 549 28.56 -11.80 -23.96
N ASN A 550 29.67 -11.60 -24.69
CA ASN A 550 29.97 -10.30 -25.28
C ASN A 550 29.09 -10.06 -26.53
N PRO A 551 28.26 -9.00 -26.55
CA PRO A 551 27.34 -8.73 -27.66
C PRO A 551 28.01 -8.55 -29.03
N ILE A 552 29.28 -8.16 -29.11
CA ILE A 552 29.99 -8.02 -30.39
C ILE A 552 30.05 -9.34 -31.16
N LEU A 553 30.04 -10.47 -30.45
CA LEU A 553 30.03 -11.80 -31.08
C LEU A 553 28.73 -12.07 -31.85
N LEU A 554 27.67 -11.28 -31.68
CA LEU A 554 26.47 -11.36 -32.51
C LEU A 554 26.59 -10.64 -33.85
N GLU A 555 27.63 -9.81 -34.09
CA GLU A 555 27.76 -9.06 -35.33
C GLU A 555 27.79 -9.97 -36.59
N PRO A 556 28.54 -11.09 -36.63
CA PRO A 556 28.50 -12.02 -37.76
C PRO A 556 27.12 -12.63 -37.98
N VAL A 557 26.42 -12.96 -36.90
CA VAL A 557 25.06 -13.53 -36.91
C VAL A 557 24.08 -12.51 -37.48
N LEU A 558 24.07 -11.29 -36.96
CA LEU A 558 23.17 -10.21 -37.39
C LEU A 558 23.42 -9.77 -38.84
N LYS A 559 24.67 -9.88 -39.34
CA LYS A 559 24.97 -9.68 -40.78
C LYS A 559 24.41 -10.79 -41.65
N LYS A 560 24.47 -12.04 -41.18
CA LYS A 560 23.94 -13.21 -41.91
C LYS A 560 22.42 -13.25 -41.87
N TYR A 561 21.82 -12.85 -40.74
CA TYR A 561 20.40 -12.91 -40.44
C TYR A 561 19.85 -11.50 -40.11
N PRO A 562 19.72 -10.59 -41.09
CA PRO A 562 19.37 -9.19 -40.85
C PRO A 562 17.95 -8.98 -40.30
N ASN A 563 17.07 -9.99 -40.39
CA ASN A 563 15.69 -9.93 -39.90
C ASN A 563 15.50 -10.67 -38.56
N LEU A 564 16.55 -11.24 -37.97
CA LEU A 564 16.46 -11.97 -36.70
C LEU A 564 15.99 -11.05 -35.58
N ARG A 565 14.85 -11.34 -34.95
CA ARG A 565 14.41 -10.63 -33.74
C ARG A 565 15.12 -11.22 -32.54
N ILE A 566 16.00 -10.44 -31.91
CA ILE A 566 16.79 -10.90 -30.78
C ILE A 566 16.79 -9.88 -29.64
N TYR A 567 16.73 -10.37 -28.41
CA TYR A 567 16.95 -9.56 -27.23
C TYR A 567 18.07 -10.12 -26.38
N LEU A 568 18.90 -9.21 -25.86
CA LEU A 568 20.03 -9.57 -25.00
C LEU A 568 19.55 -9.52 -23.56
N MET A 569 19.57 -10.69 -22.90
CA MET A 569 19.19 -10.78 -21.50
C MET A 569 20.15 -10.02 -20.62
N HIS A 570 19.62 -9.49 -19.52
CA HIS A 570 20.39 -8.76 -18.51
C HIS A 570 21.12 -7.53 -19.08
N ALA A 571 20.54 -6.96 -20.14
CA ALA A 571 21.04 -5.84 -20.91
C ALA A 571 22.52 -5.98 -21.34
N GLY A 572 22.94 -7.22 -21.63
CA GLY A 572 24.30 -7.54 -22.08
C GLY A 572 25.38 -7.27 -21.05
N TRP A 573 25.03 -7.23 -19.75
CA TRP A 573 25.99 -6.97 -18.69
C TRP A 573 27.14 -8.01 -18.69
N PRO A 574 28.40 -7.64 -18.38
CA PRO A 574 28.91 -6.29 -18.06
C PRO A 574 29.32 -5.46 -19.28
N PHE A 575 28.99 -5.89 -20.50
CA PHE A 575 29.48 -5.32 -21.76
C PHE A 575 28.59 -4.18 -22.27
N LEU A 576 28.44 -3.13 -21.46
CA LEU A 576 27.53 -2.01 -21.75
C LEU A 576 27.86 -1.30 -23.07
N GLU A 577 29.13 -0.98 -23.31
CA GLU A 577 29.50 -0.21 -24.51
C GLU A 577 29.41 -1.07 -25.78
N GLU A 578 29.67 -2.38 -25.69
CA GLU A 578 29.41 -3.34 -26.76
C GLU A 578 27.91 -3.50 -27.04
N THR A 579 27.09 -3.58 -25.98
CA THR A 579 25.62 -3.60 -26.07
C THR A 579 25.12 -2.37 -26.83
N VAL A 580 25.57 -1.19 -26.42
CA VAL A 580 25.26 0.09 -27.08
C VAL A 580 25.68 0.06 -28.56
N SER A 581 26.89 -0.43 -28.84
CA SER A 581 27.43 -0.53 -30.20
C SER A 581 26.53 -1.37 -31.11
N ILE A 582 26.14 -2.57 -30.64
CA ILE A 582 25.30 -3.48 -31.40
C ILE A 582 23.88 -2.92 -31.57
N MET A 583 23.25 -2.44 -30.50
CA MET A 583 21.91 -1.85 -30.58
C MET A 583 21.87 -0.64 -31.52
N ARG A 584 22.94 0.16 -31.61
CA ARG A 584 23.01 1.30 -32.51
C ARG A 584 23.01 0.91 -33.99
N GLN A 585 23.66 -0.21 -34.30
CA GLN A 585 23.83 -0.68 -35.68
C GLN A 585 22.65 -1.55 -36.15
N TYR A 586 22.01 -2.26 -35.23
CA TYR A 586 20.99 -3.27 -35.53
C TYR A 586 19.66 -2.93 -34.83
N PRO A 587 18.65 -2.41 -35.56
CA PRO A 587 17.38 -1.97 -34.97
C PRO A 587 16.50 -3.12 -34.45
N ASN A 588 16.77 -4.34 -34.92
CA ASN A 588 16.14 -5.60 -34.53
C ASN A 588 16.68 -6.19 -33.21
N VAL A 589 17.64 -5.51 -32.57
CA VAL A 589 18.21 -5.90 -31.27
C VAL A 589 17.57 -5.09 -30.14
N TYR A 590 17.00 -5.79 -29.18
CA TYR A 590 16.41 -5.27 -27.94
C TYR A 590 17.22 -5.79 -26.72
N VAL A 591 16.87 -5.32 -25.53
CA VAL A 591 17.41 -5.82 -24.26
C VAL A 591 16.28 -5.99 -23.25
N ASP A 592 16.43 -6.92 -22.31
CA ASP A 592 15.68 -6.90 -21.05
C ASP A 592 16.60 -6.58 -19.87
N ILE A 593 16.03 -6.11 -18.76
CA ILE A 593 16.79 -5.67 -17.57
C ILE A 593 16.91 -6.73 -16.47
N SER A 594 15.91 -7.62 -16.33
CA SER A 594 15.99 -8.92 -15.62
C SER A 594 16.91 -8.95 -14.40
N PHE A 595 17.83 -9.92 -14.32
CA PHE A 595 18.71 -10.16 -13.18
C PHE A 595 19.40 -8.90 -12.63
N ILE A 596 19.92 -8.03 -13.51
CA ILE A 596 20.68 -6.84 -13.07
C ILE A 596 19.82 -5.80 -12.36
N ASN A 597 18.50 -5.85 -12.55
CA ASN A 597 17.53 -4.93 -11.97
C ASN A 597 17.51 -5.01 -10.44
N TRP A 598 17.38 -6.20 -9.87
CA TRP A 598 17.24 -6.40 -8.43
C TRP A 598 18.49 -6.97 -7.77
N GLN A 599 19.38 -7.62 -8.54
CA GLN A 599 20.62 -8.17 -7.98
C GLN A 599 21.64 -7.09 -7.64
N MET A 600 21.83 -6.10 -8.53
CA MET A 600 22.84 -5.05 -8.33
C MET A 600 22.37 -4.02 -7.31
N PRO A 601 23.30 -3.31 -6.65
CA PRO A 601 22.94 -2.10 -5.91
C PRO A 601 22.15 -1.14 -6.80
N ARG A 602 21.01 -0.64 -6.32
CA ARG A 602 20.08 0.21 -7.10
C ARG A 602 20.79 1.32 -7.88
N LYS A 603 21.75 2.01 -7.26
CA LYS A 603 22.55 3.06 -7.92
C LYS A 603 23.31 2.56 -9.15
N LEU A 604 23.87 1.34 -9.10
CA LEU A 604 24.62 0.76 -10.22
C LEU A 604 23.66 0.36 -11.36
N PHE A 605 22.54 -0.27 -11.01
CA PHE A 605 21.50 -0.61 -11.98
C PHE A 605 20.94 0.64 -12.66
N HIS A 606 20.56 1.66 -11.90
CA HIS A 606 20.07 2.94 -12.40
C HIS A 606 21.09 3.62 -13.32
N HIS A 607 22.38 3.57 -12.99
CA HIS A 607 23.42 4.08 -13.88
C HIS A 607 23.47 3.32 -15.22
N TYR A 608 23.34 1.99 -15.20
CA TYR A 608 23.33 1.16 -16.40
C TYR A 608 22.11 1.47 -17.28
N LEU A 609 20.92 1.55 -16.66
CA LEU A 609 19.66 1.85 -17.34
C LEU A 609 19.63 3.28 -17.91
N GLU A 610 20.03 4.28 -17.12
CA GLU A 610 20.14 5.68 -17.54
C GLU A 610 21.05 5.80 -18.76
N ARG A 611 22.17 5.06 -18.79
CA ARG A 611 23.09 5.08 -19.92
C ARG A 611 22.46 4.57 -21.22
N LEU A 612 21.67 3.50 -21.17
CA LEU A 612 20.95 2.99 -22.34
C LEU A 612 19.91 4.00 -22.84
N VAL A 613 19.22 4.66 -21.91
CA VAL A 613 18.24 5.72 -22.21
C VAL A 613 18.90 6.95 -22.83
N ASP A 614 20.05 7.38 -22.32
CA ASP A 614 20.84 8.51 -22.86
C ASP A 614 21.29 8.27 -24.30
N TYR A 615 21.55 7.01 -24.67
CA TYR A 615 21.87 6.62 -26.04
C TYR A 615 20.63 6.53 -26.96
N GLY A 616 19.43 6.78 -26.44
CA GLY A 616 18.17 6.79 -27.19
C GLY A 616 17.52 5.42 -27.34
N PHE A 617 17.82 4.46 -26.45
CA PHE A 617 17.28 3.11 -26.51
C PHE A 617 16.01 2.87 -25.70
N GLN A 618 15.37 3.90 -25.14
CA GLN A 618 14.15 3.78 -24.32
C GLN A 618 13.01 3.00 -24.98
N LYS A 619 12.95 2.97 -26.33
CA LYS A 619 11.97 2.17 -27.10
C LYS A 619 12.45 0.74 -27.40
N ARG A 620 13.50 0.24 -26.74
CA ARG A 620 14.09 -1.09 -26.99
C ARG A 620 14.60 -1.78 -25.72
N ILE A 621 14.15 -1.31 -24.56
CA ILE A 621 14.46 -1.86 -23.24
C ILE A 621 13.18 -2.48 -22.70
N MET A 622 13.17 -3.77 -22.40
CA MET A 622 12.00 -4.50 -21.93
C MET A 622 12.14 -4.83 -20.44
N PHE A 623 11.02 -4.87 -19.74
CA PHE A 623 10.98 -5.34 -18.37
C PHE A 623 11.13 -6.87 -18.36
N GLY A 624 12.07 -7.35 -17.54
CA GLY A 624 12.18 -8.74 -17.17
C GLY A 624 12.50 -8.78 -15.69
N SER A 625 12.08 -9.83 -14.98
CA SER A 625 12.47 -10.03 -13.58
C SER A 625 13.57 -11.06 -13.41
N ASP A 626 13.77 -12.01 -14.33
CA ASP A 626 14.59 -13.21 -14.09
C ASP A 626 14.11 -13.97 -12.84
N GLN A 627 12.80 -14.06 -12.66
CA GLN A 627 12.21 -14.57 -11.43
C GLN A 627 12.56 -16.05 -11.25
N VAL A 628 13.29 -16.33 -10.17
CA VAL A 628 13.51 -17.66 -9.60
C VAL A 628 13.15 -17.66 -8.10
N TRP A 629 13.33 -16.52 -7.42
CA TRP A 629 12.76 -16.26 -6.09
C TRP A 629 11.45 -15.49 -6.27
N PRO A 630 10.31 -15.92 -5.68
CA PRO A 630 9.01 -15.30 -5.93
C PRO A 630 8.97 -13.79 -5.73
N GLU A 631 9.65 -13.25 -4.72
CA GLU A 631 9.65 -11.82 -4.42
C GLU A 631 10.52 -10.97 -5.37
N ALA A 632 11.25 -11.58 -6.31
CA ALA A 632 12.12 -10.86 -7.24
C ALA A 632 11.33 -9.93 -8.17
N ILE A 633 10.13 -10.34 -8.63
CA ILE A 633 9.28 -9.52 -9.51
C ILE A 633 8.95 -8.19 -8.83
N ARG A 634 8.53 -8.23 -7.55
CA ARG A 634 8.19 -7.04 -6.78
C ARG A 634 9.35 -6.05 -6.70
N ILE A 635 10.53 -6.54 -6.35
CA ILE A 635 11.72 -5.68 -6.22
C ILE A 635 12.11 -5.11 -7.59
N ALA A 636 12.00 -5.92 -8.65
CA ALA A 636 12.29 -5.49 -10.01
C ALA A 636 11.35 -4.35 -10.47
N VAL A 637 10.05 -4.44 -10.18
CA VAL A 637 9.08 -3.37 -10.48
C VAL A 637 9.40 -2.11 -9.67
N GLU A 638 9.59 -2.24 -8.36
CA GLU A 638 9.91 -1.12 -7.46
C GLU A 638 11.17 -0.35 -7.90
N ASN A 639 12.19 -1.05 -8.43
CA ASN A 639 13.42 -0.44 -8.89
C ASN A 639 13.27 0.39 -10.16
N VAL A 640 12.42 -0.04 -11.10
CA VAL A 640 12.11 0.74 -12.31
C VAL A 640 11.25 1.94 -11.93
N GLU A 641 10.28 1.76 -11.04
CA GLU A 641 9.44 2.87 -10.55
C GLU A 641 10.25 3.96 -9.84
N ALA A 642 11.26 3.57 -9.07
CA ALA A 642 12.15 4.48 -8.35
C ALA A 642 13.18 5.19 -9.24
N ALA A 643 13.23 4.92 -10.55
CA ALA A 643 14.18 5.55 -11.47
C ALA A 643 13.70 6.96 -11.89
N GLU A 644 14.07 7.97 -11.10
CA GLU A 644 13.64 9.37 -11.29
C GLU A 644 14.04 10.00 -12.65
N PHE A 645 15.04 9.44 -13.34
CA PHE A 645 15.48 9.90 -14.66
C PHE A 645 14.56 9.43 -15.80
N LEU A 646 13.64 8.48 -15.54
CA LEU A 646 12.64 8.03 -16.50
C LEU A 646 11.38 8.89 -16.40
N SER A 647 10.86 9.32 -17.54
CA SER A 647 9.48 9.80 -17.65
C SER A 647 8.48 8.64 -17.56
N GLU A 648 7.23 8.95 -17.23
CA GLU A 648 6.13 7.97 -17.17
C GLU A 648 5.93 7.22 -18.51
N ASP A 649 6.08 7.91 -19.64
CA ASP A 649 6.02 7.27 -20.97
C ASP A 649 7.17 6.25 -21.16
N GLN A 650 8.38 6.57 -20.67
CA GLN A 650 9.52 5.65 -20.75
C GLN A 650 9.36 4.46 -19.81
N LYS A 651 8.78 4.64 -18.62
CA LYS A 651 8.42 3.53 -17.74
C LYS A 651 7.39 2.62 -18.41
N LYS A 652 6.34 3.19 -19.00
CA LYS A 652 5.32 2.46 -19.76
C LYS A 652 5.91 1.68 -20.95
N ASP A 653 6.87 2.27 -21.65
CA ASP A 653 7.62 1.60 -22.71
C ASP A 653 8.35 0.37 -22.18
N ILE A 654 9.06 0.53 -21.07
CA ILE A 654 9.85 -0.54 -20.44
C ILE A 654 8.93 -1.65 -19.94
N PHE A 655 7.86 -1.31 -19.21
CA PHE A 655 6.95 -2.27 -18.63
C PHE A 655 6.10 -3.01 -19.65
N LEU A 656 5.80 -2.42 -20.82
CA LEU A 656 4.82 -3.02 -21.74
C LEU A 656 5.09 -2.77 -23.22
N GLU A 657 5.11 -1.51 -23.68
CA GLU A 657 4.98 -1.22 -25.12
C GLU A 657 6.15 -1.75 -25.95
N ASN A 658 7.34 -1.83 -25.35
CA ASN A 658 8.51 -2.41 -26.00
C ASN A 658 8.35 -3.92 -26.22
N ALA A 659 7.84 -4.64 -25.21
CA ALA A 659 7.62 -6.07 -25.29
C ALA A 659 6.50 -6.40 -26.28
N LEU A 660 5.34 -5.73 -26.22
CA LEU A 660 4.26 -5.93 -27.19
C LEU A 660 4.73 -5.75 -28.63
N ARG A 661 5.50 -4.69 -28.91
CA ARG A 661 6.06 -4.44 -30.24
C ARG A 661 7.11 -5.49 -30.64
N PHE A 662 7.97 -5.88 -29.71
CA PHE A 662 9.05 -6.81 -30.00
C PHE A 662 8.52 -8.22 -30.27
N PHE A 663 7.61 -8.73 -29.44
CA PHE A 663 7.00 -10.05 -29.60
C PHE A 663 5.86 -10.06 -30.62
N ARG A 664 5.30 -8.89 -30.97
CA ARG A 664 4.10 -8.70 -31.81
C ARG A 664 2.85 -9.32 -31.19
N ILE A 665 2.68 -9.05 -29.90
CA ILE A 665 1.50 -9.44 -29.15
C ILE A 665 0.47 -8.31 -29.28
N ASP A 666 -0.76 -8.68 -29.63
CA ASP A 666 -1.90 -7.76 -29.57
C ASP A 666 -2.41 -7.69 -28.12
N LEU A 667 -2.47 -6.48 -27.57
CA LEU A 667 -2.89 -6.27 -26.18
C LEU A 667 -4.34 -6.71 -25.96
N ASP A 668 -5.22 -6.48 -26.94
CA ASP A 668 -6.63 -6.84 -26.82
C ASP A 668 -6.80 -8.37 -26.83
N GLU A 669 -6.00 -9.08 -27.64
CA GLU A 669 -5.97 -10.56 -27.64
C GLU A 669 -5.37 -11.12 -26.34
N MET A 670 -4.35 -10.46 -25.78
CA MET A 670 -3.71 -10.87 -24.52
C MET A 670 -4.64 -10.69 -23.31
N VAL A 671 -5.51 -9.68 -23.32
CA VAL A 671 -6.44 -9.37 -22.23
C VAL A 671 -7.77 -10.13 -22.35
N SER A 672 -8.17 -10.55 -23.55
CA SER A 672 -9.48 -11.18 -23.79
C SER A 672 -9.50 -12.71 -23.76
N ASN A 673 -8.34 -13.36 -23.87
CA ASN A 673 -8.14 -14.79 -23.62
C ASN A 673 -7.87 -15.04 -22.15
#